data_AF-A0A7S4N1X7-F1
#
_entry.id   AF-A0A7S4N1X7-F1
#
_cell.length_a   1.000
_cell.length_b   1.000
_cell.length_c   1.000
_cell.angle_alpha   90.00
_cell.angle_beta   90.00
_cell.angle_gamma   90.00
#
_symmetry.space_group_name_H-M   'P 1'
#
loop_
_entity.id
_entity.type
_entity.pdbx_description
1 polymer ?
#
loop_
_entity_poly.entity_id
_entity_poly.type
_entity_poly.pdbx_seq_one_letter_code
_entity_poly.pdbx_strand_id
1 'polypeptide(L)'
;ATLIFYWASYWVVGPAVIPYRLKDLQLVMEPSQAGSSFLYASSGASSPVEAAGWNEIDPLSKMWQASPSFSVRCSSSLACNGVIFQQECWHLVKQKKIYGAARKHCARLGGRLAGIHTKFENDFVFTFLQQTMSSDPYVWIGLHHNSTWSWEDGLSSFFYNWAYGEPDGRGWAQPAAASVYQEQAWFIHRATDSNELELLPASPWCGPALTVVQAAAAMANGSLMVFGGLDDSKFSSTLHEFVALSAGEMFSWEPTVDDVRPHLAISPHQSLTIFGRGLCHPNLSASIGAEACTKIRSLSSSQLLCEVPMGVGANLPIGLHHEPFQLAPLQQQFLFNYTPPAITFSEPTEGSTAGGEVLTIHGKYFGGAGVDRAVYVGGKSCQKVTWEEDKAAECQVPANSDGGKATVKVIVGGQVSTWDAYVYAVEVPRLISIHPSTGPAAGGHVITVEGENLNLLQSIALNDTACSITMQQPTSVTCMVGPMIGRGWRVNGIDSRGVRVVSGALVYDVDPPMVTGFLALRPTAGGSYPTLGADIVIVGRNFGTTRSRVRVFIGSSAALTSFWVDDTMINCRVAAGVGSQLELRVDVAEQRARILQGLRFSYNPPVVEQVKPDRLLWDELQLVTMLGSSFGRSRENVSIFIRSPRGVLRIPPAFNNDSLLTFQLRPWLDGVVRPP
;
A
#
# COMPACT_ATOMS: atom_id res chain seq x y z
N ALA A 1 25.03 -54.73 51.19
CA ALA A 1 26.48 -54.83 50.92
C ALA A 1 27.09 -53.45 51.04
N THR A 2 28.17 -53.31 51.80
CA THR A 2 28.90 -52.05 51.99
C THR A 2 29.73 -51.74 50.75
N LEU A 3 29.84 -50.46 50.35
CA LEU A 3 31.07 -49.87 49.82
C LEU A 3 30.94 -48.33 49.69
N ILE A 4 31.94 -47.64 50.22
CA ILE A 4 32.20 -46.20 50.15
C ILE A 4 33.43 -46.00 49.23
N PHE A 5 33.65 -44.76 48.75
CA PHE A 5 34.91 -44.08 48.40
C PHE A 5 34.75 -43.34 47.04
N TYR A 6 35.30 -42.15 46.77
CA TYR A 6 35.66 -40.91 47.48
C TYR A 6 36.23 -39.95 46.40
N TRP A 7 36.31 -38.66 46.72
CA TRP A 7 36.92 -37.55 45.96
C TRP A 7 38.21 -37.80 45.14
N ALA A 8 38.40 -36.98 44.08
CA ALA A 8 39.49 -35.97 44.05
C ALA A 8 39.28 -34.88 42.98
N SER A 9 39.42 -33.61 43.38
CA SER A 9 39.42 -32.42 42.51
C SER A 9 40.84 -32.03 42.11
N TYR A 10 41.08 -31.48 40.91
CA TYR A 10 42.20 -30.54 40.70
C TYR A 10 41.91 -29.50 39.62
N TRP A 11 42.37 -28.27 39.88
CA TRP A 11 42.27 -27.08 39.02
C TRP A 11 43.45 -26.99 38.04
N VAL A 12 43.20 -26.51 36.81
CA VAL A 12 44.16 -25.63 36.10
C VAL A 12 43.40 -24.51 35.35
N VAL A 13 43.94 -23.31 35.52
CA VAL A 13 43.65 -21.98 34.96
C VAL A 13 43.26 -21.93 33.46
N GLY A 14 42.39 -20.99 33.08
CA GLY A 14 42.10 -20.61 31.67
C GLY A 14 43.21 -19.76 31.00
N PRO A 15 42.95 -19.00 29.91
CA PRO A 15 41.68 -18.33 29.58
C PRO A 15 41.22 -18.36 28.08
N ALA A 16 40.10 -17.67 27.82
CA ALA A 16 39.70 -16.95 26.58
C ALA A 16 38.60 -17.51 25.63
N VAL A 17 37.40 -16.89 25.73
CA VAL A 17 36.52 -16.38 24.63
C VAL A 17 35.81 -17.36 23.65
N ILE A 18 34.57 -17.77 24.01
CA ILE A 18 33.24 -17.47 23.37
C ILE A 18 33.19 -17.15 21.84
N PRO A 19 32.16 -17.53 21.00
CA PRO A 19 30.87 -18.22 21.24
C PRO A 19 30.55 -19.44 20.33
N TYR A 20 29.38 -20.05 20.59
CA TYR A 20 28.71 -21.12 19.83
C TYR A 20 28.16 -20.73 18.44
N ARG A 21 27.97 -21.75 17.57
CA ARG A 21 26.86 -21.83 16.62
C ARG A 21 26.12 -23.16 16.80
N LEU A 22 24.81 -23.09 17.02
CA LEU A 22 23.89 -24.22 16.85
C LEU A 22 23.28 -24.14 15.44
N LYS A 23 23.23 -25.27 14.74
CA LYS A 23 22.39 -25.47 13.56
C LYS A 23 21.88 -26.91 13.53
N ASP A 24 20.56 -27.00 13.42
CA ASP A 24 19.79 -28.03 12.72
C ASP A 24 20.07 -29.52 13.02
N LEU A 25 19.11 -30.21 13.64
CA LEU A 25 18.73 -31.57 13.23
C LEU A 25 17.30 -31.92 13.66
N GLN A 26 16.53 -32.45 12.70
CA GLN A 26 15.14 -32.89 12.82
C GLN A 26 15.06 -34.37 13.22
N LEU A 27 13.92 -34.80 13.79
CA LEU A 27 13.34 -36.16 13.76
C LEU A 27 11.85 -35.98 14.14
N VAL A 28 10.91 -35.90 13.19
CA VAL A 28 10.23 -37.02 12.48
C VAL A 28 9.39 -37.91 13.42
N MET A 29 8.06 -37.84 13.26
CA MET A 29 7.06 -38.82 13.72
C MET A 29 6.43 -39.50 12.51
N GLU A 30 6.12 -40.80 12.56
CA GLU A 30 5.09 -41.46 11.72
C GLU A 30 4.70 -42.87 12.28
N PRO A 31 3.63 -43.57 11.81
CA PRO A 31 2.49 -43.84 12.72
C PRO A 31 1.79 -45.23 12.59
N SER A 32 0.69 -45.43 13.34
CA SER A 32 -0.52 -46.23 13.00
C SER A 32 -1.62 -45.93 14.06
N GLN A 33 -2.96 -45.93 13.86
CA GLN A 33 -3.93 -46.16 12.76
C GLN A 33 -4.35 -47.60 12.39
N ALA A 34 -5.45 -48.08 13.02
CA ALA A 34 -6.49 -48.94 12.44
C ALA A 34 -7.77 -48.92 13.34
N GLY A 35 -9.01 -48.81 12.82
CA GLY A 35 -9.43 -48.49 11.45
C GLY A 35 -10.94 -48.64 11.21
N SER A 36 -11.42 -48.08 10.08
CA SER A 36 -12.67 -48.37 9.33
C SER A 36 -14.04 -48.23 10.06
N SER A 37 -15.14 -47.70 9.50
CA SER A 37 -15.73 -47.95 8.17
C SER A 37 -16.99 -47.07 7.89
N PHE A 38 -17.19 -46.58 6.64
CA PHE A 38 -18.49 -46.44 5.91
C PHE A 38 -19.64 -45.51 6.47
N LEU A 39 -20.51 -44.74 5.76
CA LEU A 39 -20.99 -44.61 4.35
C LEU A 39 -21.69 -43.22 4.08
N TYR A 40 -21.73 -42.76 2.80
CA TYR A 40 -22.65 -41.78 2.12
C TYR A 40 -22.74 -40.30 2.65
N ALA A 41 -22.46 -39.25 1.84
CA ALA A 41 -23.26 -38.63 0.74
C ALA A 41 -24.43 -37.73 1.25
N SER A 42 -24.82 -36.57 0.68
CA SER A 42 -24.36 -35.77 -0.47
C SER A 42 -24.95 -34.34 -0.43
N SER A 43 -24.28 -33.38 -1.09
CA SER A 43 -24.84 -32.20 -1.82
C SER A 43 -25.95 -31.30 -1.23
N GLY A 44 -25.77 -29.99 -1.42
CA GLY A 44 -26.86 -29.13 -1.92
C GLY A 44 -27.29 -27.98 -1.01
N ALA A 45 -27.02 -26.75 -1.44
CA ALA A 45 -27.56 -25.54 -0.82
C ALA A 45 -28.89 -25.14 -1.46
N SER A 46 -29.84 -24.68 -0.65
CA SER A 46 -30.53 -23.39 -0.86
C SER A 46 -31.49 -23.06 0.29
N SER A 47 -31.57 -21.78 0.63
CA SER A 47 -32.54 -21.13 1.51
C SER A 47 -33.91 -20.96 0.79
N PRO A 48 -34.95 -20.25 1.31
CA PRO A 48 -35.02 -19.42 2.54
C PRO A 48 -36.38 -19.47 3.34
N VAL A 49 -36.47 -18.58 4.35
CA VAL A 49 -37.68 -17.88 4.88
C VAL A 49 -38.38 -18.41 6.17
N GLU A 50 -38.33 -17.54 7.21
CA GLU A 50 -39.28 -17.21 8.30
C GLU A 50 -39.70 -18.15 9.47
N ALA A 51 -39.28 -17.70 10.66
CA ALA A 51 -40.12 -17.16 11.76
C ALA A 51 -40.42 -17.96 13.05
N ALA A 52 -40.30 -17.22 14.16
CA ALA A 52 -41.01 -17.37 15.44
C ALA A 52 -40.75 -18.61 16.33
N GLY A 53 -39.56 -18.63 16.94
CA GLY A 53 -39.41 -18.65 18.41
C GLY A 53 -40.04 -19.79 19.24
N TRP A 54 -39.19 -20.74 19.63
CA TRP A 54 -39.21 -21.37 20.96
C TRP A 54 -37.79 -21.41 21.52
N ASN A 55 -37.64 -21.15 22.83
CA ASN A 55 -36.37 -21.23 23.54
C ASN A 55 -36.26 -22.59 24.25
N GLU A 56 -35.20 -23.36 23.96
CA GLU A 56 -34.63 -24.41 24.82
C GLU A 56 -33.15 -24.53 24.41
N ILE A 57 -32.18 -24.03 25.20
CA ILE A 57 -31.59 -24.66 26.40
C ILE A 57 -30.78 -25.93 26.03
N ASP A 58 -29.46 -25.75 25.87
CA ASP A 58 -28.45 -26.79 25.72
C ASP A 58 -27.28 -26.48 26.70
N PRO A 59 -26.65 -27.47 27.39
CA PRO A 59 -26.55 -27.39 28.85
C PRO A 59 -25.17 -26.98 29.39
N LEU A 60 -24.26 -26.50 28.54
CA LEU A 60 -22.87 -26.19 28.92
C LEU A 60 -22.71 -24.88 29.72
N SER A 61 -23.79 -24.14 29.94
CA SER A 61 -23.84 -22.92 30.77
C SER A 61 -24.11 -23.18 32.27
N LYS A 62 -24.25 -24.44 32.71
CA LYS A 62 -24.65 -24.82 34.08
C LYS A 62 -23.59 -25.52 34.96
N MET A 63 -22.30 -25.44 34.60
CA MET A 63 -21.20 -25.80 35.52
C MET A 63 -20.34 -24.61 36.00
N TRP A 64 -20.75 -23.37 35.69
CA TRP A 64 -20.10 -22.14 36.16
C TRP A 64 -21.08 -21.24 36.93
N GLN A 65 -21.86 -21.82 37.84
CA GLN A 65 -22.61 -21.08 38.85
C GLN A 65 -22.25 -21.57 40.25
N ALA A 66 -21.83 -20.63 41.09
CA ALA A 66 -21.51 -20.82 42.50
C ALA A 66 -20.34 -21.77 42.86
N SER A 67 -19.17 -21.54 42.27
CA SER A 67 -17.99 -21.48 43.15
C SER A 67 -18.17 -20.23 44.03
N PRO A 68 -18.19 -20.34 45.37
CA PRO A 68 -18.24 -19.17 46.23
C PRO A 68 -16.89 -18.46 46.08
N SER A 69 -16.89 -17.34 45.36
CA SER A 69 -15.74 -16.46 45.27
C SER A 69 -15.49 -15.84 46.64
N PHE A 70 -14.69 -16.54 47.46
CA PHE A 70 -14.14 -15.99 48.69
C PHE A 70 -13.15 -14.89 48.31
N SER A 71 -13.69 -13.71 48.05
CA SER A 71 -12.93 -12.49 47.88
C SER A 71 -12.30 -12.13 49.23
N VAL A 72 -11.11 -12.69 49.48
CA VAL A 72 -10.25 -12.24 50.57
C VAL A 72 -9.83 -10.81 50.23
N ARG A 73 -10.63 -9.85 50.68
CA ARG A 73 -10.22 -8.45 50.73
C ARG A 73 -9.06 -8.36 51.71
N CYS A 74 -7.92 -7.87 51.26
CA CYS A 74 -6.77 -7.63 52.13
C CYS A 74 -7.18 -6.68 53.27
N SER A 75 -7.24 -7.20 54.49
CA SER A 75 -7.53 -6.46 55.73
C SER A 75 -6.23 -6.36 56.53
N SER A 76 -5.81 -5.13 56.82
CA SER A 76 -4.46 -4.79 57.29
C SER A 76 -4.21 -5.00 58.79
N SER A 77 -4.80 -6.03 59.43
CA SER A 77 -4.97 -6.05 60.89
C SER A 77 -4.76 -7.38 61.64
N LEU A 78 -4.09 -8.40 61.07
CA LEU A 78 -3.69 -9.60 61.84
C LEU A 78 -2.16 -9.71 61.94
N ALA A 79 -1.62 -9.52 63.14
CA ALA A 79 -0.27 -9.93 63.48
C ALA A 79 -0.23 -11.46 63.69
N CYS A 80 0.80 -12.14 63.17
CA CYS A 80 0.95 -13.58 63.36
C CYS A 80 1.55 -13.88 64.75
N ASN A 81 0.74 -14.47 65.64
CA ASN A 81 1.18 -14.96 66.96
C ASN A 81 1.61 -16.45 66.90
N GLY A 82 2.20 -16.87 65.77
CA GLY A 82 2.56 -18.26 65.46
C GLY A 82 3.83 -18.35 64.61
N VAL A 83 4.07 -19.50 63.99
CA VAL A 83 5.20 -19.72 63.06
C VAL A 83 4.73 -19.44 61.64
N ILE A 84 5.51 -18.71 60.85
CA ILE A 84 5.20 -18.47 59.44
C ILE A 84 5.82 -19.57 58.59
N PHE A 85 5.02 -20.22 57.74
CA PHE A 85 5.48 -21.22 56.78
C PHE A 85 4.64 -21.11 55.50
N GLN A 86 5.30 -21.07 54.34
CA GLN A 86 4.69 -20.86 53.02
C GLN A 86 3.68 -19.67 52.95
N GLN A 87 4.00 -18.57 53.63
CA GLN A 87 3.18 -17.34 53.70
C GLN A 87 1.81 -17.49 54.42
N GLU A 88 1.51 -18.66 54.99
CA GLU A 88 0.45 -18.85 55.97
C GLU A 88 1.02 -18.73 57.40
N CYS A 89 0.17 -18.30 58.35
CA CYS A 89 0.52 -18.20 59.76
C CYS A 89 0.01 -19.44 60.51
N TRP A 90 0.94 -20.26 61.01
CA TRP A 90 0.69 -21.53 61.67
C TRP A 90 0.68 -21.39 63.19
N HIS A 91 -0.42 -21.77 63.85
CA HIS A 91 -0.54 -21.66 65.31
C HIS A 91 -1.10 -22.94 65.94
N LEU A 92 -0.39 -23.45 66.95
CA LEU A 92 -0.79 -24.63 67.74
C LEU A 92 -1.59 -24.20 68.97
N VAL A 93 -2.88 -24.53 69.00
CA VAL A 93 -3.75 -24.23 70.15
C VAL A 93 -3.58 -25.29 71.23
N LYS A 94 -3.08 -24.89 72.42
CA LYS A 94 -2.78 -25.83 73.52
C LYS A 94 -3.98 -26.36 74.32
N GLN A 95 -5.16 -26.55 73.70
CA GLN A 95 -6.41 -26.94 74.38
C GLN A 95 -7.05 -28.19 73.75
N LYS A 96 -7.40 -29.21 74.56
CA LYS A 96 -8.13 -30.41 74.09
C LYS A 96 -9.56 -30.06 73.71
N LYS A 97 -9.98 -30.40 72.48
CA LYS A 97 -11.31 -30.09 71.92
C LYS A 97 -11.72 -31.18 70.91
N ILE A 98 -13.02 -31.46 70.83
CA ILE A 98 -13.59 -32.30 69.77
C ILE A 98 -13.54 -31.57 68.41
N TYR A 99 -13.48 -32.30 67.30
CA TYR A 99 -13.26 -31.72 65.96
C TYR A 99 -14.19 -30.54 65.63
N GLY A 100 -15.50 -30.69 65.86
CA GLY A 100 -16.49 -29.64 65.60
C GLY A 100 -16.37 -28.42 66.51
N ALA A 101 -15.80 -28.58 67.71
CA ALA A 101 -15.47 -27.46 68.60
C ALA A 101 -14.17 -26.78 68.17
N ALA A 102 -13.21 -27.55 67.65
CA ALA A 102 -11.94 -27.05 67.13
C ALA A 102 -12.13 -26.19 65.88
N ARG A 103 -12.86 -26.68 64.88
CA ARG A 103 -13.26 -25.90 63.69
C ARG A 103 -13.91 -24.55 64.07
N LYS A 104 -14.83 -24.57 65.05
CA LYS A 104 -15.49 -23.35 65.58
C LYS A 104 -14.59 -22.47 66.45
N HIS A 105 -13.51 -23.02 67.01
CA HIS A 105 -12.51 -22.22 67.72
C HIS A 105 -11.58 -21.53 66.74
N CYS A 106 -11.11 -22.27 65.72
CA CYS A 106 -10.30 -21.75 64.65
C CYS A 106 -10.98 -20.59 63.91
N ALA A 107 -12.25 -20.78 63.52
CA ALA A 107 -13.04 -19.72 62.87
C ALA A 107 -13.17 -18.44 63.72
N ARG A 108 -13.23 -18.56 65.07
CA ARG A 108 -13.28 -17.40 65.98
C ARG A 108 -11.94 -16.67 66.12
N LEU A 109 -10.83 -17.32 65.77
CA LEU A 109 -9.49 -16.73 65.73
C LEU A 109 -9.15 -16.13 64.34
N GLY A 110 -10.11 -16.13 63.40
CA GLY A 110 -9.89 -15.65 62.02
C GLY A 110 -9.16 -16.65 61.11
N GLY A 111 -9.02 -17.91 61.53
CA GLY A 111 -8.37 -18.98 60.77
C GLY A 111 -9.28 -20.19 60.54
N ARG A 112 -8.69 -21.28 60.05
CA ARG A 112 -9.31 -22.60 59.83
C ARG A 112 -8.42 -23.70 60.40
N LEU A 113 -8.79 -24.97 60.26
CA LEU A 113 -7.90 -26.10 60.57
C LEU A 113 -6.95 -26.41 59.38
N ALA A 114 -5.77 -26.96 59.69
CA ALA A 114 -4.66 -27.17 58.76
C ALA A 114 -4.99 -27.92 57.46
N GLY A 115 -4.84 -27.26 56.31
CA GLY A 115 -4.68 -27.94 55.03
C GLY A 115 -3.26 -28.49 54.91
N ILE A 116 -3.08 -29.73 54.44
CA ILE A 116 -1.76 -30.30 54.14
C ILE A 116 -1.83 -30.92 52.74
N HIS A 117 -1.35 -30.18 51.74
CA HIS A 117 -1.49 -30.50 50.32
C HIS A 117 -0.17 -30.98 49.67
N THR A 118 0.93 -30.94 50.43
CA THR A 118 2.27 -31.31 50.00
C THR A 118 3.05 -32.06 51.10
N LYS A 119 4.07 -32.81 50.68
CA LYS A 119 5.03 -33.43 51.62
C LYS A 119 5.77 -32.37 52.45
N PHE A 120 6.08 -31.21 51.88
CA PHE A 120 6.79 -30.14 52.59
C PHE A 120 5.98 -29.54 53.75
N GLU A 121 4.68 -29.31 53.56
CA GLU A 121 3.78 -28.92 54.67
C GLU A 121 3.70 -30.03 55.72
N ASN A 122 3.61 -31.29 55.30
CA ASN A 122 3.56 -32.42 56.22
C ASN A 122 4.81 -32.56 57.10
N ASP A 123 5.98 -32.45 56.49
CA ASP A 123 7.28 -32.51 57.16
C ASP A 123 7.47 -31.31 58.09
N PHE A 124 7.03 -30.13 57.68
CA PHE A 124 6.99 -28.92 58.51
C PHE A 124 6.08 -29.11 59.73
N VAL A 125 4.84 -29.55 59.55
CA VAL A 125 3.88 -29.77 60.64
C VAL A 125 4.45 -30.76 61.65
N PHE A 126 5.00 -31.88 61.19
CA PHE A 126 5.63 -32.86 62.06
C PHE A 126 6.81 -32.27 62.86
N THR A 127 7.72 -31.57 62.20
CA THR A 127 8.89 -30.94 62.84
C THR A 127 8.48 -29.88 63.86
N PHE A 128 7.48 -29.07 63.52
CA PHE A 128 6.90 -28.05 64.39
C PHE A 128 6.26 -28.66 65.65
N LEU A 129 5.55 -29.78 65.51
CA LEU A 129 4.97 -30.50 66.65
C LEU A 129 6.04 -31.08 67.58
N GLN A 130 7.09 -31.71 67.02
CA GLN A 130 8.23 -32.23 67.81
C GLN A 130 8.98 -31.15 68.59
N GLN A 131 9.16 -29.96 68.02
CA GLN A 131 9.85 -28.85 68.70
C GLN A 131 8.98 -28.17 69.76
N THR A 132 7.66 -28.20 69.62
CA THR A 132 6.73 -27.43 70.47
C THR A 132 6.21 -28.22 71.68
N MET A 133 6.49 -29.53 71.76
CA MET A 133 5.92 -30.44 72.75
C MET A 133 6.90 -31.50 73.27
N SER A 134 6.78 -31.82 74.56
CA SER A 134 7.66 -32.76 75.28
C SER A 134 7.05 -34.16 75.48
N SER A 135 5.89 -34.40 74.89
CA SER A 135 5.08 -35.63 74.92
C SER A 135 4.19 -35.66 73.67
N ASP A 136 3.66 -36.82 73.28
CA ASP A 136 3.08 -37.06 71.94
C ASP A 136 1.53 -37.09 71.87
N PRO A 137 0.84 -35.94 71.72
CA PRO A 137 -0.59 -35.90 71.40
C PRO A 137 -0.90 -35.80 69.90
N TYR A 138 -2.05 -36.38 69.53
CA TYR A 138 -2.67 -36.32 68.20
C TYR A 138 -3.28 -34.95 67.90
N VAL A 139 -2.79 -34.23 66.88
CA VAL A 139 -3.27 -32.87 66.56
C VAL A 139 -4.25 -32.86 65.38
N TRP A 140 -5.40 -32.20 65.56
CA TRP A 140 -6.41 -32.09 64.50
C TRP A 140 -5.92 -31.29 63.28
N ILE A 141 -6.14 -31.84 62.08
CA ILE A 141 -5.95 -31.17 60.79
C ILE A 141 -7.29 -30.95 60.07
N GLY A 142 -7.33 -30.11 59.05
CA GLY A 142 -8.53 -29.68 58.32
C GLY A 142 -9.18 -30.74 57.43
N LEU A 143 -8.71 -31.98 57.44
CA LEU A 143 -9.25 -33.08 56.64
C LEU A 143 -10.37 -33.82 57.41
N HIS A 144 -11.58 -33.83 56.84
CA HIS A 144 -12.76 -34.44 57.44
C HIS A 144 -13.56 -35.30 56.47
N HIS A 145 -14.38 -36.21 57.00
CA HIS A 145 -15.21 -37.14 56.24
C HIS A 145 -16.69 -37.06 56.66
N ASN A 146 -17.50 -36.43 55.81
CA ASN A 146 -18.96 -36.37 55.94
C ASN A 146 -19.71 -37.24 54.90
N SER A 147 -19.03 -37.70 53.85
CA SER A 147 -19.54 -38.64 52.80
C SER A 147 -18.41 -38.99 51.83
N THR A 148 -17.53 -38.03 51.59
CA THR A 148 -16.21 -38.17 50.99
C THR A 148 -15.20 -37.41 51.87
N TRP A 149 -13.91 -37.62 51.65
CA TRP A 149 -12.86 -36.84 52.29
C TRP A 149 -12.74 -35.45 51.66
N SER A 150 -12.73 -34.41 52.50
CA SER A 150 -12.63 -33.01 52.07
C SER A 150 -11.83 -32.17 53.06
N TRP A 151 -11.10 -31.18 52.55
CA TRP A 151 -10.36 -30.20 53.35
C TRP A 151 -11.22 -28.98 53.69
N GLU A 152 -10.96 -28.36 54.84
CA GLU A 152 -11.63 -27.13 55.31
C GLU A 152 -11.30 -25.85 54.49
N ASP A 153 -10.30 -25.88 53.60
CA ASP A 153 -10.09 -24.84 52.57
C ASP A 153 -10.92 -25.07 51.29
N GLY A 154 -11.51 -26.26 51.11
CA GLY A 154 -12.16 -26.66 49.88
C GLY A 154 -11.20 -26.98 48.73
N LEU A 155 -9.88 -27.07 48.98
CA LEU A 155 -8.90 -27.50 47.98
C LEU A 155 -8.91 -29.02 47.85
N SER A 156 -8.72 -29.50 46.62
CA SER A 156 -8.50 -30.92 46.34
C SER A 156 -7.00 -31.25 46.41
N SER A 157 -6.61 -32.14 47.32
CA SER A 157 -5.23 -32.63 47.42
C SER A 157 -5.04 -33.93 46.62
N PHE A 158 -3.90 -34.04 45.94
CA PHE A 158 -3.36 -35.33 45.45
C PHE A 158 -2.40 -35.98 46.46
N PHE A 159 -2.03 -35.25 47.52
CA PHE A 159 -1.15 -35.71 48.59
C PHE A 159 -1.97 -36.20 49.78
N TYR A 160 -1.72 -37.45 50.17
CA TYR A 160 -2.22 -38.05 51.41
C TYR A 160 -1.09 -38.81 52.07
N ASN A 161 -0.84 -38.56 53.36
CA ASN A 161 0.19 -39.27 54.12
C ASN A 161 -0.43 -40.17 55.21
N TRP A 162 -1.37 -41.02 54.81
CA TRP A 162 -2.02 -41.98 55.72
C TRP A 162 -1.00 -42.93 56.37
N ALA A 163 -1.21 -43.25 57.65
CA ALA A 163 -0.42 -44.25 58.35
C ALA A 163 -0.66 -45.66 57.81
N TYR A 164 0.23 -46.60 58.17
CA TYR A 164 0.11 -47.97 57.70
C TYR A 164 -1.20 -48.63 58.19
N GLY A 165 -2.08 -48.97 57.25
CA GLY A 165 -3.42 -49.52 57.50
C GLY A 165 -4.54 -48.47 57.49
N GLU A 166 -4.21 -47.18 57.38
CA GLU A 166 -5.16 -46.08 57.17
C GLU A 166 -5.33 -45.77 55.66
N PRO A 167 -6.48 -45.24 55.20
CA PRO A 167 -7.69 -44.96 55.95
C PRO A 167 -8.43 -46.25 56.32
N ASP A 168 -8.52 -46.53 57.62
CA ASP A 168 -9.11 -47.77 58.09
C ASP A 168 -10.64 -47.68 58.02
N GLY A 169 -11.26 -48.79 57.61
CA GLY A 169 -12.71 -48.87 57.45
C GLY A 169 -13.47 -48.98 58.77
N ARG A 170 -12.97 -48.48 59.91
CA ARG A 170 -13.64 -48.64 61.23
C ARG A 170 -14.39 -47.37 61.69
N GLY A 171 -14.32 -46.29 60.93
CA GLY A 171 -15.06 -45.03 61.16
C GLY A 171 -16.51 -44.96 60.64
N TRP A 172 -17.27 -46.07 60.59
CA TRP A 172 -18.62 -46.12 59.94
C TRP A 172 -19.76 -45.49 60.77
N ALA A 173 -19.44 -44.45 61.55
CA ALA A 173 -20.39 -43.49 62.09
C ALA A 173 -19.87 -42.09 61.76
N GLN A 174 -20.46 -41.45 60.74
CA GLN A 174 -20.15 -40.06 60.41
C GLN A 174 -20.48 -39.16 61.63
N PRO A 175 -19.63 -38.18 61.98
CA PRO A 175 -18.46 -37.68 61.26
C PRO A 175 -17.12 -38.24 61.76
N ALA A 176 -16.13 -38.33 60.87
CA ALA A 176 -14.73 -38.65 61.18
C ALA A 176 -13.78 -37.55 60.70
N ALA A 177 -12.59 -37.47 61.30
CA ALA A 177 -11.57 -36.48 60.96
C ALA A 177 -10.15 -37.04 61.13
N ALA A 178 -9.18 -36.45 60.43
CA ALA A 178 -7.79 -36.88 60.48
C ALA A 178 -6.97 -36.09 61.52
N SER A 179 -5.93 -36.73 62.05
CA SER A 179 -4.91 -36.11 62.90
C SER A 179 -3.51 -36.56 62.51
N VAL A 180 -2.48 -35.80 62.89
CA VAL A 180 -1.07 -36.16 62.70
C VAL A 180 -0.52 -36.83 63.97
N TYR A 181 0.25 -37.91 63.79
CA TYR A 181 0.90 -38.67 64.87
C TYR A 181 2.42 -38.85 64.60
N GLN A 182 3.12 -39.61 65.44
CA GLN A 182 4.50 -40.04 65.23
C GLN A 182 4.66 -40.72 63.85
N GLU A 183 5.88 -40.65 63.28
CA GLU A 183 6.22 -41.11 61.92
C GLU A 183 5.63 -40.28 60.75
N GLN A 184 5.37 -38.98 60.96
CA GLN A 184 4.88 -38.04 59.93
C GLN A 184 3.48 -38.36 59.37
N ALA A 185 2.81 -39.41 59.83
CA ALA A 185 1.63 -39.99 59.18
C ALA A 185 0.28 -39.59 59.82
N TRP A 186 -0.79 -39.78 59.06
CA TRP A 186 -2.16 -39.37 59.43
C TRP A 186 -3.02 -40.56 59.86
N PHE A 187 -3.78 -40.39 60.94
CA PHE A 187 -4.70 -41.37 61.50
C PHE A 187 -6.14 -40.86 61.52
N ILE A 188 -7.11 -41.78 61.41
CA ILE A 188 -8.54 -41.45 61.51
C ILE A 188 -8.99 -41.51 62.97
N HIS A 189 -9.64 -40.44 63.43
CA HIS A 189 -10.32 -40.39 64.72
C HIS A 189 -11.80 -40.06 64.53
N ARG A 190 -12.65 -40.42 65.51
CA ARG A 190 -14.07 -40.04 65.48
C ARG A 190 -14.13 -38.54 65.78
N ALA A 191 -15.00 -37.79 65.10
CA ALA A 191 -15.11 -36.35 65.34
C ALA A 191 -15.60 -36.00 66.77
N THR A 192 -16.12 -36.98 67.50
CA THR A 192 -16.51 -36.93 68.92
C THR A 192 -15.36 -37.12 69.90
N ASP A 193 -14.22 -37.66 69.46
CA ASP A 193 -13.09 -37.95 70.35
C ASP A 193 -12.41 -36.64 70.75
N SER A 194 -12.03 -36.51 72.02
CA SER A 194 -11.34 -35.32 72.53
C SER A 194 -9.83 -35.46 72.35
N ASN A 195 -9.35 -35.28 71.12
CA ASN A 195 -7.92 -35.20 70.87
C ASN A 195 -7.33 -33.92 71.48
N GLU A 196 -6.03 -33.96 71.77
CA GLU A 196 -5.33 -32.80 72.31
C GLU A 196 -4.83 -31.97 71.14
N LEU A 197 -5.22 -30.68 71.13
CA LEU A 197 -4.66 -29.61 70.30
C LEU A 197 -5.25 -29.46 68.89
N GLU A 198 -5.15 -28.23 68.39
CA GLU A 198 -5.62 -27.80 67.07
C GLU A 198 -4.48 -27.10 66.34
N LEU A 199 -4.36 -27.35 65.03
CA LEU A 199 -3.41 -26.64 64.18
C LEU A 199 -4.15 -25.69 63.24
N LEU A 200 -3.88 -24.40 63.43
CA LEU A 200 -4.40 -23.29 62.63
C LEU A 200 -3.45 -22.95 61.49
N PRO A 201 -3.93 -22.86 60.24
CA PRO A 201 -3.52 -21.85 59.28
C PRO A 201 -4.50 -20.68 59.35
N ALA A 202 -3.97 -19.50 59.64
CA ALA A 202 -4.68 -18.25 59.36
C ALA A 202 -4.43 -17.80 57.92
N SER A 203 -5.39 -17.03 57.39
CA SER A 203 -5.42 -16.42 56.06
C SER A 203 -4.06 -15.88 55.56
N PRO A 204 -3.82 -15.83 54.22
CA PRO A 204 -2.58 -15.33 53.65
C PRO A 204 -2.20 -13.96 54.22
N TRP A 205 -0.95 -13.85 54.67
CA TRP A 205 -0.49 -12.71 55.44
C TRP A 205 -0.14 -11.51 54.54
N CYS A 206 -1.07 -10.55 54.41
CA CYS A 206 -0.83 -9.27 53.72
C CYS A 206 -0.39 -8.17 54.71
N GLY A 207 0.70 -8.42 55.44
CA GLY A 207 1.44 -7.38 56.16
C GLY A 207 2.68 -6.94 55.36
N PRO A 208 3.27 -5.76 55.64
CA PRO A 208 4.54 -5.39 55.04
C PRO A 208 5.62 -6.41 55.44
N ALA A 209 6.49 -6.77 54.51
CA ALA A 209 7.66 -7.58 54.83
C ALA A 209 8.44 -6.92 55.98
N LEU A 210 8.85 -7.71 56.98
CA LEU A 210 9.75 -7.21 58.02
C LEU A 210 11.03 -6.72 57.33
N THR A 211 11.26 -5.40 57.34
CA THR A 211 12.54 -4.88 56.88
C THR A 211 13.62 -5.37 57.85
N VAL A 212 14.73 -5.83 57.29
CA VAL A 212 15.82 -6.56 57.98
C VAL A 212 16.42 -5.81 59.19
N VAL A 213 16.11 -4.52 59.34
CA VAL A 213 16.59 -3.62 60.39
C VAL A 213 15.97 -3.92 61.77
N GLN A 214 14.73 -4.40 61.88
CA GLN A 214 14.06 -4.54 63.19
C GLN A 214 14.36 -5.85 63.93
N ALA A 215 14.75 -6.93 63.23
CA ALA A 215 15.16 -8.18 63.89
C ALA A 215 16.56 -8.08 64.52
N ALA A 216 17.47 -7.29 63.94
CA ALA A 216 18.82 -7.10 64.45
C ALA A 216 18.89 -6.38 65.81
N ALA A 217 17.91 -5.50 66.10
CA ALA A 217 17.86 -4.74 67.35
C ALA A 217 17.57 -5.60 68.59
N ALA A 218 16.94 -6.78 68.43
CA ALA A 218 16.64 -7.68 69.54
C ALA A 218 17.83 -8.58 69.94
N MET A 219 18.81 -8.78 69.06
CA MET A 219 19.99 -9.62 69.32
C MET A 219 21.20 -8.85 69.85
N ALA A 220 21.14 -7.51 69.90
CA ALA A 220 22.25 -6.65 70.33
C ALA A 220 22.36 -6.45 71.85
N ASN A 221 21.28 -6.64 72.62
CA ASN A 221 21.29 -6.52 74.08
C ASN A 221 21.41 -7.90 74.74
N GLY A 222 22.66 -8.30 75.00
CA GLY A 222 22.99 -9.64 75.49
C GLY A 222 22.28 -10.02 76.80
N SER A 223 21.63 -11.18 76.79
CA SER A 223 21.14 -11.90 77.97
C SER A 223 21.19 -13.41 77.72
N LEU A 224 22.40 -13.94 77.62
CA LEU A 224 22.66 -15.37 77.56
C LEU A 224 22.44 -15.96 78.96
N MET A 225 21.28 -16.59 79.21
CA MET A 225 21.10 -17.41 80.41
C MET A 225 21.85 -18.73 80.25
N VAL A 226 23.00 -18.83 80.90
CA VAL A 226 23.73 -20.09 81.07
C VAL A 226 23.22 -20.80 82.32
N PHE A 227 22.73 -22.02 82.16
CA PHE A 227 22.80 -23.03 83.22
C PHE A 227 23.80 -24.09 82.74
N GLY A 228 24.85 -24.32 83.54
CA GLY A 228 26.01 -25.12 83.13
C GLY A 228 26.17 -26.42 83.91
N GLY A 229 27.25 -27.14 83.58
CA GLY A 229 27.77 -28.27 84.34
C GLY A 229 27.85 -29.58 83.55
N LEU A 230 28.99 -29.85 82.90
CA LEU A 230 30.01 -30.79 83.41
C LEU A 230 31.16 -31.03 82.40
N ASP A 231 32.38 -30.88 82.92
CA ASP A 231 33.72 -31.34 82.50
C ASP A 231 34.19 -31.41 81.03
N ASP A 232 35.25 -30.64 80.77
CA ASP A 232 36.14 -30.70 79.61
C ASP A 232 36.92 -32.03 79.51
N SER A 233 36.53 -32.92 78.59
CA SER A 233 37.48 -33.91 78.04
C SER A 233 37.08 -34.53 76.69
N LYS A 234 36.74 -33.69 75.68
CA LYS A 234 36.95 -33.98 74.22
C LYS A 234 36.51 -32.79 73.33
N PHE A 235 37.36 -31.77 73.27
CA PHE A 235 37.24 -30.71 72.27
C PHE A 235 37.86 -31.18 70.94
N SER A 236 37.04 -31.60 69.97
CA SER A 236 37.30 -31.55 68.51
C SER A 236 36.14 -32.20 67.73
N SER A 237 35.90 -31.72 66.50
CA SER A 237 35.09 -32.31 65.42
C SER A 237 33.55 -32.19 65.38
N THR A 238 32.94 -31.18 66.02
CA THR A 238 31.56 -30.74 65.67
C THR A 238 31.49 -29.22 65.44
N LEU A 239 31.98 -28.76 64.29
CA LEU A 239 31.83 -27.36 63.86
C LEU A 239 31.93 -27.15 62.34
N HIS A 240 31.44 -28.10 61.54
CA HIS A 240 31.38 -28.00 60.06
C HIS A 240 30.07 -28.49 59.41
N GLU A 241 29.06 -28.91 60.18
CA GLU A 241 27.83 -29.49 59.63
C GLU A 241 26.54 -28.86 60.21
N PHE A 242 26.65 -27.74 60.94
CA PHE A 242 25.52 -27.06 61.61
C PHE A 242 25.38 -25.55 61.30
N VAL A 243 26.01 -25.08 60.21
CA VAL A 243 25.93 -23.68 59.73
C VAL A 243 25.25 -23.58 58.35
N ALA A 244 24.82 -24.70 57.76
CA ALA A 244 24.28 -24.77 56.40
C ALA A 244 22.74 -24.61 56.28
N LEU A 245 22.02 -24.28 57.37
CA LEU A 245 20.55 -24.23 57.40
C LEU A 245 19.94 -22.92 57.94
N SER A 246 20.73 -21.86 58.12
CA SER A 246 20.25 -20.58 58.70
C SER A 246 20.45 -19.34 57.81
N ALA A 247 21.05 -19.47 56.62
CA ALA A 247 21.08 -18.43 55.59
C ALA A 247 21.37 -19.04 54.21
N GLY A 248 20.41 -19.01 53.28
CA GLY A 248 20.66 -19.47 51.90
C GLY A 248 19.44 -19.61 51.00
N GLU A 249 18.36 -20.24 51.46
CA GLU A 249 17.17 -20.52 50.64
C GLU A 249 15.92 -19.81 51.19
N MET A 250 15.89 -18.48 51.06
CA MET A 250 14.63 -17.75 51.07
C MET A 250 13.91 -18.01 49.75
N PHE A 251 12.72 -18.61 49.81
CA PHE A 251 11.82 -18.75 48.66
C PHE A 251 11.69 -17.42 47.91
N SER A 252 12.17 -17.36 46.67
CA SER A 252 11.98 -16.18 45.82
C SER A 252 10.51 -16.05 45.47
N TRP A 253 9.95 -14.87 45.74
CA TRP A 253 8.58 -14.55 45.35
C TRP A 253 8.60 -14.06 43.90
N GLU A 254 8.63 -15.01 42.97
CA GLU A 254 8.70 -14.74 41.53
C GLU A 254 7.27 -14.72 40.94
N PRO A 255 6.69 -13.56 40.64
CA PRO A 255 5.38 -13.49 40.01
C PRO A 255 5.44 -14.02 38.57
N THR A 256 4.53 -14.93 38.23
CA THR A 256 4.45 -15.52 36.87
C THR A 256 3.31 -14.90 36.08
N VAL A 257 3.46 -14.86 34.75
CA VAL A 257 2.38 -14.67 33.81
C VAL A 257 2.01 -16.04 33.24
N ASP A 258 0.71 -16.36 33.22
CA ASP A 258 0.15 -17.60 32.71
C ASP A 258 -0.77 -17.36 31.47
N ASP A 259 -1.36 -16.16 31.33
CA ASP A 259 -2.15 -15.71 30.16
C ASP A 259 -2.37 -14.18 30.21
N VAL A 260 -2.72 -13.52 29.09
CA VAL A 260 -3.13 -12.10 29.04
C VAL A 260 -4.31 -11.87 28.10
N ARG A 261 -5.38 -11.21 28.58
CA ARG A 261 -6.60 -10.99 27.79
C ARG A 261 -7.13 -9.55 27.86
N PRO A 262 -7.46 -8.91 26.73
CA PRO A 262 -7.32 -9.41 25.35
C PRO A 262 -5.87 -9.27 24.82
N HIS A 263 -5.45 -10.16 23.91
CA HIS A 263 -4.14 -10.09 23.26
C HIS A 263 -3.96 -8.91 22.27
N LEU A 264 -5.04 -8.16 21.99
CA LEU A 264 -5.09 -7.03 21.07
C LEU A 264 -5.85 -5.87 21.71
N ALA A 265 -5.33 -4.65 21.60
CA ALA A 265 -6.02 -3.46 22.12
C ALA A 265 -5.93 -2.21 21.23
N ILE A 266 -6.85 -1.28 21.50
CA ILE A 266 -6.84 0.10 21.02
C ILE A 266 -6.35 0.98 22.18
N SER A 267 -5.20 1.64 22.00
CA SER A 267 -4.67 2.59 22.99
C SER A 267 -5.46 3.90 23.03
N PRO A 268 -5.56 4.60 24.18
CA PRO A 268 -5.20 4.20 25.54
C PRO A 268 -6.38 3.70 26.40
N HIS A 269 -7.55 3.43 25.82
CA HIS A 269 -8.82 3.31 26.57
C HIS A 269 -9.26 1.88 26.90
N GLN A 270 -8.34 0.91 26.90
CA GLN A 270 -8.66 -0.51 27.06
C GLN A 270 -7.89 -1.11 28.25
N SER A 271 -8.57 -1.95 29.03
CA SER A 271 -7.94 -2.68 30.14
C SER A 271 -7.54 -4.09 29.70
N LEU A 272 -6.29 -4.45 30.01
CA LEU A 272 -5.71 -5.78 29.88
C LEU A 272 -5.80 -6.50 31.23
N THR A 273 -6.29 -7.74 31.23
CA THR A 273 -6.20 -8.62 32.42
C THR A 273 -5.05 -9.59 32.23
N ILE A 274 -4.08 -9.52 33.14
CA ILE A 274 -2.94 -10.44 33.24
C ILE A 274 -3.32 -11.53 34.24
N PHE A 275 -3.25 -12.77 33.81
CA PHE A 275 -3.46 -13.97 34.63
C PHE A 275 -2.11 -14.58 34.99
N GLY A 276 -2.01 -15.18 36.16
CA GLY A 276 -0.72 -15.69 36.64
C GLY A 276 -0.72 -16.07 38.10
N ARG A 277 0.45 -15.97 38.74
CA ARG A 277 0.65 -16.27 40.17
C ARG A 277 1.46 -15.16 40.83
N GLY A 278 1.19 -14.89 42.10
CA GLY A 278 1.86 -13.80 42.82
C GLY A 278 1.45 -12.40 42.30
N LEU A 279 0.22 -12.20 41.85
CA LEU A 279 -0.20 -10.94 41.23
C LEU A 279 -0.79 -9.88 42.20
N CYS A 280 -0.64 -10.10 43.52
CA CYS A 280 -1.19 -9.25 44.57
C CYS A 280 -0.10 -8.77 45.54
N HIS A 281 0.65 -7.72 45.17
CA HIS A 281 1.69 -7.12 46.00
C HIS A 281 1.78 -5.61 45.76
N PRO A 282 1.99 -4.78 46.80
CA PRO A 282 1.94 -3.31 46.68
C PRO A 282 3.02 -2.71 45.77
N ASN A 283 4.19 -3.33 45.67
CA ASN A 283 5.31 -2.88 44.82
C ASN A 283 5.43 -3.68 43.50
N LEU A 284 4.37 -4.40 43.08
CA LEU A 284 4.34 -5.03 41.76
C LEU A 284 4.03 -3.97 40.71
N SER A 285 4.78 -3.92 39.61
CA SER A 285 4.43 -3.13 38.42
C SER A 285 4.36 -4.02 37.18
N ALA A 286 3.66 -3.56 36.15
CA ALA A 286 3.47 -4.28 34.90
C ALA A 286 3.81 -3.38 33.71
N SER A 287 4.37 -3.97 32.65
CA SER A 287 4.78 -3.29 31.43
C SER A 287 4.40 -4.09 30.18
N ILE A 288 4.20 -3.38 29.07
CA ILE A 288 3.92 -3.90 27.74
C ILE A 288 5.08 -3.48 26.85
N GLY A 289 6.00 -4.40 26.56
CA GLY A 289 7.30 -4.06 25.98
C GLY A 289 8.10 -3.18 26.93
N ALA A 290 8.47 -1.98 26.47
CA ALA A 290 9.18 -0.98 27.27
C ALA A 290 8.26 -0.06 28.10
N GLU A 291 6.95 -0.01 27.77
CA GLU A 291 6.02 0.96 28.36
C GLU A 291 5.34 0.40 29.61
N ALA A 292 5.34 1.16 30.70
CA ALA A 292 4.62 0.78 31.92
C ALA A 292 3.10 0.95 31.76
N CYS A 293 2.31 0.05 32.34
CA CYS A 293 0.85 0.22 32.43
C CYS A 293 0.51 1.56 33.12
N THR A 294 -0.37 2.37 32.52
CA THR A 294 -0.73 3.70 33.05
C THR A 294 -1.32 3.62 34.46
N LYS A 295 -2.01 2.52 34.74
CA LYS A 295 -2.55 2.19 36.05
C LYS A 295 -2.68 0.68 36.18
N ILE A 296 -2.48 0.19 37.40
CA ILE A 296 -2.65 -1.22 37.74
C ILE A 296 -3.63 -1.40 38.89
N ARG A 297 -4.32 -2.54 38.93
CA ARG A 297 -5.18 -2.95 40.04
C ARG A 297 -5.14 -4.47 40.21
N SER A 298 -4.46 -4.95 41.24
CA SER A 298 -4.54 -6.36 41.65
C SER A 298 -5.99 -6.70 42.00
N LEU A 299 -6.52 -7.75 41.38
CA LEU A 299 -7.87 -8.28 41.62
C LEU A 299 -7.84 -9.47 42.57
N SER A 300 -6.79 -10.28 42.47
CA SER A 300 -6.49 -11.43 43.33
C SER A 300 -4.99 -11.76 43.25
N SER A 301 -4.54 -12.78 43.98
CA SER A 301 -3.20 -13.37 43.82
C SER A 301 -2.94 -13.97 42.43
N SER A 302 -3.95 -14.09 41.57
CA SER A 302 -3.88 -14.68 40.23
C SER A 302 -4.35 -13.78 39.08
N GLN A 303 -4.77 -12.54 39.37
CA GLN A 303 -5.29 -11.60 38.37
C GLN A 303 -4.87 -10.16 38.65
N LEU A 304 -4.25 -9.52 37.65
CA LEU A 304 -3.86 -8.11 37.66
C LEU A 304 -4.52 -7.38 36.48
N LEU A 305 -5.26 -6.31 36.78
CA LEU A 305 -5.77 -5.41 35.75
C LEU A 305 -4.69 -4.36 35.43
N CYS A 306 -4.37 -4.18 34.15
CA CYS A 306 -3.47 -3.17 33.60
C CYS A 306 -4.29 -2.26 32.67
N GLU A 307 -4.27 -0.95 32.88
CA GLU A 307 -4.74 0.02 31.88
C GLU A 307 -3.63 0.18 30.83
N VAL A 308 -3.96 -0.10 29.56
CA VAL A 308 -3.00 -0.19 28.45
C VAL A 308 -2.47 1.21 28.13
N PRO A 309 -1.14 1.44 28.16
CA PRO A 309 -0.55 2.73 27.87
C PRO A 309 -0.68 3.09 26.39
N MET A 310 -0.46 4.36 26.04
CA MET A 310 -0.23 4.72 24.64
C MET A 310 1.02 4.02 24.13
N GLY A 311 0.88 3.28 23.04
CA GLY A 311 1.94 2.44 22.49
C GLY A 311 1.56 1.94 21.11
N VAL A 312 2.53 1.29 20.46
CA VAL A 312 2.43 0.82 19.07
C VAL A 312 3.19 -0.50 18.92
N GLY A 313 2.88 -1.25 17.87
CA GLY A 313 3.65 -2.44 17.49
C GLY A 313 3.01 -3.77 17.89
N ALA A 314 3.68 -4.84 17.48
CA ALA A 314 3.24 -6.22 17.63
C ALA A 314 4.27 -7.05 18.40
N ASN A 315 3.82 -8.16 18.97
CA ASN A 315 4.63 -9.14 19.70
C ASN A 315 5.39 -8.51 20.88
N LEU A 316 4.74 -7.59 21.60
CA LEU A 316 5.32 -6.95 22.79
C LEU A 316 5.25 -7.91 23.99
N PRO A 317 6.38 -8.21 24.66
CA PRO A 317 6.38 -9.07 25.83
C PRO A 317 5.72 -8.36 27.03
N ILE A 318 5.00 -9.14 27.85
CA ILE A 318 4.44 -8.65 29.11
C ILE A 318 5.48 -8.82 30.22
N GLY A 319 5.91 -7.70 30.80
CA GLY A 319 6.86 -7.66 31.91
C GLY A 319 6.16 -7.43 33.24
N LEU A 320 6.61 -8.15 34.28
CA LEU A 320 6.27 -7.86 35.68
C LEU A 320 7.55 -7.50 36.42
N HIS A 321 7.53 -6.43 37.22
CA HIS A 321 8.69 -5.96 37.99
C HIS A 321 8.34 -5.81 39.47
N HIS A 322 9.30 -6.05 40.35
CA HIS A 322 9.12 -6.02 41.80
C HIS A 322 10.36 -5.42 42.47
N GLU A 323 10.29 -4.17 42.93
CA GLU A 323 11.46 -3.56 43.59
C GLU A 323 11.77 -4.25 44.94
N PRO A 324 13.05 -4.57 45.24
CA PRO A 324 14.26 -4.04 44.58
C PRO A 324 14.89 -4.96 43.51
N PHE A 325 14.25 -6.06 43.12
CA PHE A 325 14.82 -7.04 42.18
C PHE A 325 14.17 -6.93 40.79
N GLN A 326 14.96 -6.53 39.78
CA GLN A 326 14.59 -6.82 38.40
C GLN A 326 14.56 -8.34 38.21
N LEU A 327 13.35 -8.89 38.23
CA LEU A 327 13.07 -10.25 37.81
C LEU A 327 13.58 -10.41 36.38
N ALA A 328 14.27 -11.52 36.11
CA ALA A 328 14.71 -11.82 34.76
C ALA A 328 13.48 -11.86 33.83
N PRO A 329 13.50 -11.20 32.65
CA PRO A 329 12.33 -11.13 31.80
C PRO A 329 11.90 -12.54 31.39
N LEU A 330 10.70 -12.95 31.82
CA LEU A 330 10.09 -14.22 31.43
C LEU A 330 10.09 -14.32 29.90
N GLN A 331 10.75 -15.35 29.38
CA GLN A 331 11.02 -15.46 27.95
C GLN A 331 9.73 -15.61 27.14
N GLN A 332 9.33 -14.52 26.45
CA GLN A 332 8.60 -14.49 25.17
C GLN A 332 7.26 -15.25 25.03
N GLN A 333 6.74 -15.91 26.06
CA GLN A 333 5.54 -16.76 25.93
C GLN A 333 4.22 -15.97 25.85
N PHE A 334 4.14 -14.79 26.47
CA PHE A 334 2.91 -14.00 26.55
C PHE A 334 3.10 -12.65 25.87
N LEU A 335 2.54 -12.56 24.66
CA LEU A 335 2.71 -11.45 23.74
C LEU A 335 1.42 -10.64 23.61
N PHE A 336 1.59 -9.34 23.41
CA PHE A 336 0.50 -8.38 23.24
C PHE A 336 0.71 -7.53 21.98
N ASN A 337 -0.39 -7.18 21.33
CA ASN A 337 -0.42 -6.40 20.10
C ASN A 337 -1.22 -5.11 20.29
N TYR A 338 -0.68 -4.00 19.81
CA TYR A 338 -1.50 -2.82 19.50
C TYR A 338 -2.19 -3.01 18.15
N THR A 339 -3.32 -2.33 17.96
CA THR A 339 -4.05 -2.35 16.69
C THR A 339 -3.19 -1.75 15.56
N PRO A 340 -2.98 -2.45 14.43
CA PRO A 340 -2.15 -1.95 13.33
C PRO A 340 -2.63 -0.60 12.78
N PRO A 341 -1.71 0.25 12.27
CA PRO A 341 -2.08 1.50 11.60
C PRO A 341 -2.96 1.21 10.38
N ALA A 342 -3.96 2.06 10.15
CA ALA A 342 -4.87 1.94 9.03
C ALA A 342 -4.99 3.28 8.29
N ILE A 343 -4.51 3.35 7.04
CA ILE A 343 -4.77 4.49 6.14
C ILE A 343 -6.23 4.41 5.69
N THR A 344 -6.96 5.53 5.79
CA THR A 344 -8.36 5.64 5.33
C THR A 344 -8.49 6.32 3.98
N PHE A 345 -7.68 7.35 3.73
CA PHE A 345 -7.49 8.00 2.43
C PHE A 345 -6.22 8.87 2.45
N SER A 346 -5.84 9.42 1.30
CA SER A 346 -4.74 10.38 1.18
C SER A 346 -5.07 11.43 0.12
N GLU A 347 -4.72 12.68 0.37
CA GLU A 347 -4.93 13.79 -0.56
C GLU A 347 -3.70 14.75 -0.62
N PRO A 348 -3.34 15.28 -1.81
CA PRO A 348 -3.92 14.99 -3.12
C PRO A 348 -3.60 13.55 -3.60
N THR A 349 -4.39 13.04 -4.54
CA THR A 349 -4.16 11.70 -5.14
C THR A 349 -3.10 11.71 -6.25
N GLU A 350 -2.60 12.88 -6.63
CA GLU A 350 -1.56 13.06 -7.65
C GLU A 350 -0.61 14.22 -7.30
N GLY A 351 0.61 14.17 -7.84
CA GLY A 351 1.62 15.22 -7.74
C GLY A 351 2.78 14.99 -8.72
N SER A 352 3.71 15.94 -8.86
CA SER A 352 4.75 15.89 -9.89
C SER A 352 5.78 14.79 -9.62
N THR A 353 6.36 14.24 -10.70
CA THR A 353 7.59 13.44 -10.65
C THR A 353 8.77 14.14 -9.93
N ALA A 354 8.76 15.47 -9.84
CA ALA A 354 9.76 16.22 -9.08
C ALA A 354 9.66 16.00 -7.56
N GLY A 355 8.46 15.72 -7.04
CA GLY A 355 8.18 15.69 -5.60
C GLY A 355 8.35 17.04 -4.92
N GLY A 356 8.29 17.03 -3.60
CA GLY A 356 8.37 18.21 -2.73
C GLY A 356 7.02 18.77 -2.31
N GLU A 357 5.92 18.34 -2.93
CA GLU A 357 4.55 18.62 -2.50
C GLU A 357 4.22 17.92 -1.17
N VAL A 358 3.20 18.43 -0.48
CA VAL A 358 2.70 17.84 0.77
C VAL A 358 1.51 16.92 0.47
N LEU A 359 1.66 15.65 0.83
CA LEU A 359 0.65 14.61 0.79
C LEU A 359 0.11 14.38 2.21
N THR A 360 -1.15 14.72 2.45
CA THR A 360 -1.83 14.44 3.71
C THR A 360 -2.42 13.04 3.67
N ILE A 361 -2.05 12.21 4.64
CA ILE A 361 -2.45 10.82 4.78
C ILE A 361 -3.34 10.73 6.01
N HIS A 362 -4.61 10.44 5.81
CA HIS A 362 -5.57 10.26 6.90
C HIS A 362 -5.66 8.78 7.28
N GLY A 363 -5.92 8.51 8.55
CA GLY A 363 -5.96 7.16 9.06
C GLY A 363 -6.42 7.03 10.51
N LYS A 364 -6.03 5.91 11.11
CA LYS A 364 -6.23 5.59 12.53
C LYS A 364 -5.02 4.85 13.06
N TYR A 365 -4.78 4.98 14.37
CA TYR A 365 -3.75 4.27 15.11
C TYR A 365 -2.32 4.60 14.63
N PHE A 366 -2.08 5.84 14.19
CA PHE A 366 -0.75 6.33 13.80
C PHE A 366 0.17 6.64 15.02
N GLY A 367 -0.26 6.33 16.25
CA GLY A 367 0.55 6.43 17.47
C GLY A 367 0.73 7.85 18.02
N GLY A 368 1.21 7.95 19.26
CA GLY A 368 1.51 9.22 19.91
C GLY A 368 2.86 9.82 19.52
N ALA A 369 3.23 10.95 20.14
CA ALA A 369 4.60 11.48 20.04
C ALA A 369 5.62 10.49 20.64
N GLY A 370 6.85 10.48 20.11
CA GLY A 370 7.96 9.67 20.62
C GLY A 370 8.05 8.22 20.11
N VAL A 371 7.02 7.70 19.44
CA VAL A 371 7.07 6.33 18.87
C VAL A 371 7.74 6.30 17.49
N ASP A 372 8.39 5.18 17.16
CA ASP A 372 9.06 4.96 15.87
C ASP A 372 8.04 4.83 14.73
N ARG A 373 8.15 5.75 13.75
CA ARG A 373 7.19 5.95 12.67
C ARG A 373 7.88 6.46 11.40
N ALA A 374 7.50 5.90 10.26
CA ALA A 374 8.02 6.29 8.96
C ALA A 374 6.94 6.25 7.89
N VAL A 375 7.06 7.14 6.90
CA VAL A 375 6.18 7.18 5.72
C VAL A 375 7.04 7.05 4.47
N TYR A 376 6.58 6.22 3.54
CA TYR A 376 7.20 6.00 2.24
C TYR A 376 6.18 6.22 1.14
N VAL A 377 6.61 6.76 0.00
CA VAL A 377 5.82 6.88 -1.23
C VAL A 377 6.64 6.29 -2.36
N GLY A 378 6.07 5.34 -3.12
CA GLY A 378 6.78 4.66 -4.21
C GLY A 378 8.05 3.92 -3.76
N GLY A 379 8.07 3.45 -2.50
CA GLY A 379 9.22 2.79 -1.89
C GLY A 379 10.31 3.72 -1.34
N LYS A 380 10.27 5.03 -1.64
CA LYS A 380 11.22 6.03 -1.10
C LYS A 380 10.67 6.66 0.18
N SER A 381 11.54 6.96 1.15
CA SER A 381 11.14 7.66 2.39
C SER A 381 10.71 9.09 2.07
N CYS A 382 9.68 9.59 2.75
CA CYS A 382 9.32 11.01 2.74
C CYS A 382 10.50 11.86 3.25
N GLN A 383 10.68 13.06 2.68
CA GLN A 383 11.79 13.96 3.07
C GLN A 383 11.56 14.58 4.46
N LYS A 384 10.30 14.89 4.75
CA LYS A 384 9.81 15.42 6.02
C LYS A 384 8.45 14.78 6.28
N VAL A 385 8.18 14.46 7.55
CA VAL A 385 6.85 14.01 7.99
C VAL A 385 6.42 14.79 9.22
N THR A 386 5.24 15.37 9.18
CA THR A 386 4.53 15.95 10.33
C THR A 386 3.34 15.04 10.69
N TRP A 387 3.06 14.86 11.98
CA TRP A 387 2.04 13.92 12.47
C TRP A 387 0.98 14.65 13.29
N GLU A 388 -0.30 14.43 12.97
CA GLU A 388 -1.45 14.87 13.77
C GLU A 388 -1.92 13.70 14.64
N GLU A 389 -1.26 13.56 15.79
CA GLU A 389 -1.47 12.46 16.75
C GLU A 389 -1.54 11.09 16.04
N ASP A 390 -2.65 10.35 16.23
CA ASP A 390 -2.92 9.03 15.72
C ASP A 390 -3.79 9.03 14.44
N LYS A 391 -4.13 10.20 13.88
CA LYS A 391 -5.19 10.38 12.87
C LYS A 391 -4.69 10.81 11.49
N ALA A 392 -3.60 11.57 11.40
CA ALA A 392 -3.04 11.98 10.12
C ALA A 392 -1.52 12.12 10.11
N ALA A 393 -0.94 12.07 8.91
CA ALA A 393 0.46 12.34 8.64
C ALA A 393 0.60 13.14 7.35
N GLU A 394 1.29 14.28 7.40
CA GLU A 394 1.68 15.06 6.24
C GLU A 394 3.07 14.61 5.79
N CYS A 395 3.19 14.05 4.58
CA CYS A 395 4.45 13.64 3.96
C CYS A 395 4.88 14.66 2.91
N GLN A 396 6.11 15.18 3.02
CA GLN A 396 6.75 15.82 1.86
C GLN A 396 7.24 14.74 0.89
N VAL A 397 6.57 14.65 -0.25
CA VAL A 397 6.70 13.53 -1.21
C VAL A 397 8.11 13.51 -1.83
N PRO A 398 8.81 12.36 -1.87
CA PRO A 398 10.12 12.26 -2.49
C PRO A 398 10.02 12.27 -4.02
N ALA A 399 11.04 12.79 -4.69
CA ALA A 399 11.17 12.80 -6.15
C ALA A 399 11.14 11.38 -6.75
N ASN A 400 10.40 11.21 -7.85
CA ASN A 400 10.33 9.95 -8.59
C ASN A 400 10.28 10.17 -10.10
N SER A 401 11.41 9.94 -10.77
CA SER A 401 11.62 10.08 -12.22
C SER A 401 10.69 9.22 -13.07
N ASP A 402 10.27 8.07 -12.55
CA ASP A 402 9.69 7.00 -13.35
C ASP A 402 8.18 7.18 -13.58
N GLY A 403 7.55 8.05 -12.76
CA GLY A 403 6.13 8.36 -12.83
C GLY A 403 5.20 7.21 -12.41
N GLY A 404 3.90 7.42 -12.65
CA GLY A 404 2.88 6.38 -12.50
C GLY A 404 2.42 6.16 -11.05
N LYS A 405 1.71 5.05 -10.83
CA LYS A 405 1.13 4.71 -9.53
C LYS A 405 2.22 4.40 -8.50
N ALA A 406 2.05 4.92 -7.29
CA ALA A 406 2.94 4.69 -6.17
C ALA A 406 2.17 4.30 -4.91
N THR A 407 2.57 3.20 -4.28
CA THR A 407 2.10 2.80 -2.96
C THR A 407 2.56 3.82 -1.92
N VAL A 408 1.60 4.40 -1.20
CA VAL A 408 1.85 5.08 0.07
C VAL A 408 1.92 4.02 1.16
N LYS A 409 2.97 4.04 1.97
CA LYS A 409 3.20 3.06 3.05
C LYS A 409 3.52 3.77 4.35
N VAL A 410 2.69 3.55 5.36
CA VAL A 410 2.87 4.04 6.73
C VAL A 410 3.38 2.88 7.58
N ILE A 411 4.49 3.08 8.28
CA ILE A 411 5.06 2.13 9.24
C ILE A 411 5.01 2.76 10.62
N VAL A 412 4.48 2.03 11.61
CA VAL A 412 4.30 2.50 12.99
C VAL A 412 4.60 1.32 13.92
N GLY A 413 5.64 1.44 14.77
CA GLY A 413 6.03 0.35 15.69
C GLY A 413 6.36 -0.98 15.02
N GLY A 414 6.87 -0.96 13.79
CA GLY A 414 7.12 -2.15 12.96
C GLY A 414 5.88 -2.77 12.29
N GLN A 415 4.68 -2.27 12.57
CA GLN A 415 3.45 -2.63 11.84
C GLN A 415 3.31 -1.75 10.58
N VAL A 416 2.64 -2.26 9.54
CA VAL A 416 2.61 -1.63 8.21
C VAL A 416 1.17 -1.45 7.71
N SER A 417 0.88 -0.27 7.15
CA SER A 417 -0.31 0.05 6.37
C SER A 417 0.09 0.49 4.96
N THR A 418 -0.68 0.12 3.93
CA THR A 418 -0.42 0.49 2.53
C THR A 418 -1.67 1.04 1.85
N TRP A 419 -1.49 1.98 0.92
CA TRP A 419 -2.56 2.65 0.19
C TRP A 419 -2.12 2.99 -1.24
N ASP A 420 -2.78 2.39 -2.24
CA ASP A 420 -2.37 2.40 -3.65
C ASP A 420 -3.13 3.43 -4.51
N ALA A 421 -3.29 4.65 -3.97
CA ALA A 421 -4.04 5.73 -4.63
C ALA A 421 -3.19 6.88 -5.18
N TYR A 422 -1.92 7.03 -4.76
CA TYR A 422 -1.09 8.15 -5.19
C TYR A 422 -0.48 7.92 -6.58
N VAL A 423 -0.45 8.98 -7.40
CA VAL A 423 0.10 8.94 -8.76
C VAL A 423 1.14 10.05 -8.94
N TYR A 424 2.37 9.66 -9.30
CA TYR A 424 3.34 10.59 -9.85
C TYR A 424 2.94 10.95 -11.27
N ALA A 425 2.28 12.10 -11.41
CA ALA A 425 1.92 12.69 -12.68
C ALA A 425 3.20 13.13 -13.39
N VAL A 426 3.44 12.59 -14.58
CA VAL A 426 4.58 13.00 -15.41
C VAL A 426 4.18 14.25 -16.18
N GLU A 427 4.90 15.34 -15.95
CA GLU A 427 4.74 16.57 -16.72
C GLU A 427 5.07 16.30 -18.19
N VAL A 428 4.03 16.36 -19.03
CA VAL A 428 4.12 16.22 -20.48
C VAL A 428 3.82 17.56 -21.15
N PRO A 429 4.55 17.96 -22.21
CA PRO A 429 4.18 19.12 -23.00
C PRO A 429 2.82 18.89 -23.68
N ARG A 430 1.98 19.92 -23.71
CA ARG A 430 0.70 19.90 -24.43
C ARG A 430 0.57 21.13 -25.30
N LEU A 431 0.38 20.93 -26.60
CA LEU A 431 0.22 22.01 -27.59
C LEU A 431 -1.26 22.35 -27.74
N ILE A 432 -1.66 23.59 -27.44
CA ILE A 432 -3.06 24.04 -27.38
C ILE A 432 -3.42 24.97 -28.54
N SER A 433 -2.58 25.97 -28.84
CA SER A 433 -2.85 27.01 -29.86
C SER A 433 -1.65 27.22 -30.78
N ILE A 434 -1.88 27.78 -31.98
CA ILE A 434 -0.83 28.26 -32.91
C ILE A 434 -1.26 29.58 -33.53
N HIS A 435 -0.37 30.58 -33.53
CA HIS A 435 -0.61 31.88 -34.14
C HIS A 435 0.67 32.52 -34.73
N PRO A 436 0.64 33.05 -35.96
CA PRO A 436 -0.39 32.86 -36.97
C PRO A 436 -0.47 31.39 -37.40
N SER A 437 -1.65 30.94 -37.85
CA SER A 437 -1.86 29.59 -38.40
C SER A 437 -1.56 29.48 -39.90
N THR A 438 -1.16 30.58 -40.55
CA THR A 438 -0.69 30.58 -41.95
C THR A 438 0.57 31.42 -42.15
N GLY A 439 1.15 31.40 -43.35
CA GLY A 439 2.33 32.19 -43.71
C GLY A 439 3.01 31.76 -45.02
N PRO A 440 4.10 32.45 -45.41
CA PRO A 440 4.75 32.28 -46.71
C PRO A 440 5.49 30.94 -46.85
N ALA A 441 5.51 30.43 -48.09
CA ALA A 441 6.13 29.17 -48.48
C ALA A 441 7.67 29.18 -48.37
N ALA A 442 8.27 30.36 -48.37
CA ALA A 442 9.70 30.54 -48.13
C ALA A 442 10.11 30.28 -46.67
N GLY A 443 9.15 30.34 -45.72
CA GLY A 443 9.45 30.34 -44.28
C GLY A 443 10.13 31.65 -43.83
N GLY A 444 10.89 31.56 -42.74
CA GLY A 444 11.67 32.67 -42.17
C GLY A 444 10.89 33.61 -41.24
N HIS A 445 9.57 33.48 -41.17
CA HIS A 445 8.73 34.16 -40.19
C HIS A 445 8.62 33.37 -38.88
N VAL A 446 8.24 34.08 -37.81
CA VAL A 446 8.04 33.49 -36.48
C VAL A 446 6.57 33.13 -36.28
N ILE A 447 6.32 31.97 -35.70
CA ILE A 447 5.03 31.56 -35.13
C ILE A 447 5.16 31.41 -33.61
N THR A 448 4.04 31.56 -32.91
CA THR A 448 3.87 31.27 -31.49
C THR A 448 2.99 30.04 -31.34
N VAL A 449 3.39 29.11 -30.49
CA VAL A 449 2.60 27.94 -30.08
C VAL A 449 2.40 28.02 -28.58
N GLU A 450 1.14 28.02 -28.14
CA GLU A 450 0.76 28.12 -26.72
C GLU A 450 0.34 26.76 -26.17
N GLY A 451 0.49 26.55 -24.86
CA GLY A 451 0.33 25.23 -24.28
C GLY A 451 0.62 25.12 -22.79
N GLU A 452 0.88 23.89 -22.34
CA GLU A 452 1.30 23.53 -20.98
C GLU A 452 2.66 22.82 -21.03
N ASN A 453 3.52 23.06 -20.03
CA ASN A 453 4.84 22.43 -19.87
C ASN A 453 5.75 22.50 -21.11
N LEU A 454 5.62 23.55 -21.92
CA LEU A 454 6.34 23.69 -23.20
C LEU A 454 7.85 23.92 -23.02
N ASN A 455 8.31 24.28 -21.83
CA ASN A 455 9.72 24.28 -21.43
C ASN A 455 10.37 22.90 -21.44
N LEU A 456 9.59 21.82 -21.48
CA LEU A 456 10.08 20.44 -21.57
C LEU A 456 10.23 19.94 -23.02
N LEU A 457 9.91 20.77 -24.04
CA LEU A 457 10.16 20.44 -25.44
C LEU A 457 11.64 20.57 -25.81
N GLN A 458 12.18 19.56 -26.49
CA GLN A 458 13.51 19.60 -27.11
C GLN A 458 13.46 20.16 -28.54
N SER A 459 12.36 19.92 -29.28
CA SER A 459 12.17 20.44 -30.64
C SER A 459 10.70 20.56 -31.02
N ILE A 460 10.43 21.35 -32.06
CA ILE A 460 9.10 21.56 -32.64
C ILE A 460 9.19 21.61 -34.17
N ALA A 461 8.19 21.05 -34.85
CA ALA A 461 8.14 20.88 -36.30
C ALA A 461 6.70 20.91 -36.83
N LEU A 462 6.56 21.24 -38.11
CA LEU A 462 5.31 21.24 -38.88
C LEU A 462 5.36 20.03 -39.84
N ASN A 463 4.77 18.91 -39.43
CA ASN A 463 5.13 17.54 -39.86
C ASN A 463 6.65 17.32 -39.84
N ASP A 464 7.30 17.34 -41.00
CA ASP A 464 8.74 17.09 -41.21
C ASP A 464 9.54 18.41 -41.38
N THR A 465 8.88 19.56 -41.55
CA THR A 465 9.53 20.87 -41.62
C THR A 465 9.90 21.34 -40.23
N ALA A 466 11.20 21.49 -39.94
CA ALA A 466 11.68 22.02 -38.68
C ALA A 466 11.19 23.46 -38.43
N CYS A 467 10.84 23.77 -37.17
CA CYS A 467 10.58 25.13 -36.72
C CYS A 467 11.60 25.48 -35.62
N SER A 468 12.56 26.34 -35.94
CA SER A 468 13.71 26.62 -35.07
C SER A 468 13.29 27.47 -33.88
N ILE A 469 13.33 26.91 -32.67
CA ILE A 469 12.91 27.60 -31.43
C ILE A 469 13.73 28.90 -31.24
N THR A 470 13.03 30.02 -31.12
CA THR A 470 13.59 31.36 -30.87
C THR A 470 13.39 31.82 -29.43
N MET A 471 12.32 31.38 -28.78
CA MET A 471 12.07 31.61 -27.34
C MET A 471 11.20 30.47 -26.80
N GLN A 472 11.45 30.07 -25.55
CA GLN A 472 10.75 28.97 -24.91
C GLN A 472 10.42 29.32 -23.45
N GLN A 473 9.16 29.15 -23.08
CA GLN A 473 8.59 29.39 -21.76
C GLN A 473 7.63 28.24 -21.41
N PRO A 474 7.19 28.05 -20.16
CA PRO A 474 6.29 26.95 -19.79
C PRO A 474 4.95 26.94 -20.54
N THR A 475 4.43 28.10 -20.93
CA THR A 475 3.12 28.24 -21.60
C THR A 475 3.21 28.67 -23.06
N SER A 476 4.39 29.02 -23.56
CA SER A 476 4.56 29.56 -24.92
C SER A 476 5.93 29.22 -25.51
N VAL A 477 5.95 28.80 -26.77
CA VAL A 477 7.15 28.64 -27.58
C VAL A 477 7.00 29.49 -28.85
N THR A 478 7.99 30.33 -29.14
CA THR A 478 8.12 30.95 -30.46
C THR A 478 9.18 30.22 -31.27
N CYS A 479 8.91 29.99 -32.55
CA CYS A 479 9.87 29.36 -33.44
C CYS A 479 9.79 29.95 -34.86
N MET A 480 10.92 29.94 -35.56
CA MET A 480 11.04 30.37 -36.94
C MET A 480 10.74 29.20 -37.89
N VAL A 481 9.75 29.36 -38.76
CA VAL A 481 9.27 28.30 -39.65
C VAL A 481 10.23 28.09 -40.82
N GLY A 482 10.62 26.84 -41.08
CA GLY A 482 11.39 26.47 -42.26
C GLY A 482 10.58 26.53 -43.58
N PRO A 483 11.24 26.47 -44.74
CA PRO A 483 10.56 26.48 -46.04
C PRO A 483 9.63 25.27 -46.23
N MET A 484 8.43 25.50 -46.75
CA MET A 484 7.37 24.48 -46.90
C MET A 484 6.29 24.91 -47.90
N ILE A 485 5.43 23.97 -48.32
CA ILE A 485 4.37 24.17 -49.33
C ILE A 485 3.11 23.42 -48.94
N GLY A 486 1.93 23.82 -49.41
CA GLY A 486 0.71 23.03 -49.16
C GLY A 486 0.01 23.35 -47.83
N ARG A 487 -0.88 22.44 -47.42
CA ARG A 487 -1.85 22.65 -46.32
C ARG A 487 -1.94 21.41 -45.42
N GLY A 488 -2.49 21.55 -44.22
CA GLY A 488 -2.73 20.42 -43.31
C GLY A 488 -1.52 20.03 -42.47
N TRP A 489 -0.55 20.93 -42.26
CA TRP A 489 0.69 20.62 -41.55
C TRP A 489 0.44 20.55 -40.04
N ARG A 490 0.63 19.38 -39.42
CA ARG A 490 0.39 19.22 -37.98
C ARG A 490 1.55 19.74 -37.16
N VAL A 491 1.25 20.40 -36.06
CA VAL A 491 2.24 20.83 -35.09
C VAL A 491 2.66 19.63 -34.23
N ASN A 492 3.92 19.26 -34.36
CA ASN A 492 4.56 18.17 -33.63
C ASN A 492 5.69 18.71 -32.77
N GLY A 493 5.87 18.15 -31.59
CA GLY A 493 7.03 18.36 -30.73
C GLY A 493 7.72 17.05 -30.37
N ILE A 494 8.94 17.16 -29.86
CA ILE A 494 9.64 16.07 -29.17
C ILE A 494 9.99 16.59 -27.79
N ASP A 495 9.65 15.86 -26.74
CA ASP A 495 9.99 16.23 -25.37
C ASP A 495 11.46 15.89 -25.01
N SER A 496 11.91 16.32 -23.84
CA SER A 496 13.27 16.06 -23.32
C SER A 496 13.64 14.59 -23.15
N ARG A 497 12.67 13.66 -23.28
CA ARG A 497 12.85 12.20 -23.19
C ARG A 497 12.82 11.54 -24.58
N GLY A 498 12.65 12.31 -25.65
CA GLY A 498 12.51 11.80 -27.02
C GLY A 498 11.09 11.35 -27.38
N VAL A 499 10.09 11.59 -26.53
CA VAL A 499 8.70 11.20 -26.79
C VAL A 499 8.04 12.21 -27.72
N ARG A 500 7.34 11.73 -28.76
CA ARG A 500 6.59 12.59 -29.69
C ARG A 500 5.35 13.17 -29.01
N VAL A 501 5.27 14.50 -28.99
CA VAL A 501 4.09 15.28 -28.60
C VAL A 501 3.37 15.68 -29.88
N VAL A 502 2.18 15.14 -30.14
CA VAL A 502 1.41 15.44 -31.35
C VAL A 502 0.07 16.05 -30.95
N SER A 503 -0.23 17.24 -31.46
CA SER A 503 -1.60 17.75 -31.41
C SER A 503 -2.36 17.30 -32.66
N GLY A 504 -3.42 16.51 -32.46
CA GLY A 504 -4.29 16.08 -33.55
C GLY A 504 -5.11 17.21 -34.18
N ALA A 505 -5.22 18.36 -33.48
CA ALA A 505 -6.08 19.49 -33.85
C ALA A 505 -5.33 20.72 -34.38
N LEU A 506 -4.05 20.90 -34.02
CA LEU A 506 -3.27 22.05 -34.50
C LEU A 506 -2.79 21.84 -35.93
N VAL A 507 -3.31 22.67 -36.83
CA VAL A 507 -3.00 22.67 -38.26
C VAL A 507 -2.44 24.03 -38.66
N TYR A 508 -1.36 23.98 -39.44
CA TYR A 508 -0.73 25.11 -40.09
C TYR A 508 -0.86 24.98 -41.62
N ASP A 509 -1.20 26.08 -42.30
CA ASP A 509 -1.39 26.13 -43.75
C ASP A 509 -0.44 27.14 -44.39
N VAL A 510 0.23 26.76 -45.48
CA VAL A 510 1.00 27.74 -46.27
C VAL A 510 0.02 28.65 -47.03
N ASP A 511 0.32 29.94 -47.13
CA ASP A 511 -0.52 30.89 -47.86
C ASP A 511 -0.73 30.44 -49.32
N PRO A 512 -1.92 30.62 -49.91
CA PRO A 512 -2.16 30.14 -51.27
C PRO A 512 -1.18 30.75 -52.30
N PRO A 513 -0.62 29.94 -53.23
CA PRO A 513 0.20 30.45 -54.33
C PRO A 513 -0.57 31.51 -55.12
N MET A 514 0.12 32.53 -55.64
CA MET A 514 -0.53 33.60 -56.41
C MET A 514 0.19 33.86 -57.72
N VAL A 515 -0.52 33.68 -58.82
CA VAL A 515 -0.05 34.06 -60.17
C VAL A 515 -0.30 35.55 -60.39
N THR A 516 0.74 36.30 -60.69
CA THR A 516 0.68 37.73 -61.03
C THR A 516 0.73 37.98 -62.53
N GLY A 517 1.31 37.07 -63.31
CA GLY A 517 1.38 37.17 -64.75
C GLY A 517 1.93 35.92 -65.43
N PHE A 518 2.14 36.00 -66.73
CA PHE A 518 2.94 35.03 -67.48
C PHE A 518 3.63 35.74 -68.65
N LEU A 519 4.83 35.27 -68.98
CA LEU A 519 5.70 35.80 -70.01
C LEU A 519 5.84 34.76 -71.12
N ALA A 520 5.65 35.18 -72.36
CA ALA A 520 5.98 34.36 -73.52
C ALA A 520 7.49 34.42 -73.77
N LEU A 521 8.13 33.27 -74.05
CA LEU A 521 9.50 33.29 -74.58
C LEU A 521 9.55 33.82 -76.03
N ARG A 522 8.42 33.75 -76.75
CA ARG A 522 8.23 34.28 -78.12
C ARG A 522 6.78 34.77 -78.29
N PRO A 523 6.40 35.97 -77.80
CA PRO A 523 5.05 36.49 -77.95
C PRO A 523 4.75 36.87 -79.40
N THR A 524 3.52 36.63 -79.84
CA THR A 524 2.99 37.25 -81.07
C THR A 524 2.52 38.68 -80.76
N ALA A 525 2.42 39.55 -81.79
CA ALA A 525 1.90 40.90 -81.61
C ALA A 525 0.51 40.88 -80.94
N GLY A 526 0.29 41.77 -79.96
CA GLY A 526 -0.96 41.79 -79.18
C GLY A 526 -1.05 40.79 -78.02
N GLY A 527 0.07 40.17 -77.60
CA GLY A 527 0.12 39.35 -76.38
C GLY A 527 -0.60 38.00 -76.47
N SER A 528 -0.84 37.53 -77.70
CA SER A 528 -1.50 36.25 -78.00
C SER A 528 -0.48 35.15 -78.35
N TYR A 529 -0.89 33.90 -78.18
CA TYR A 529 -0.01 32.73 -78.24
C TYR A 529 -0.30 31.83 -79.46
N PRO A 530 0.71 31.22 -80.10
CA PRO A 530 0.50 30.26 -81.18
C PRO A 530 -0.47 29.13 -80.82
N THR A 531 -1.45 28.90 -81.68
CA THR A 531 -2.44 27.80 -81.63
C THR A 531 -1.81 26.40 -81.67
N LEU A 532 -0.55 26.29 -82.09
CA LEU A 532 0.26 25.07 -82.02
C LEU A 532 0.83 24.77 -80.62
N GLY A 533 0.60 25.64 -79.64
CA GLY A 533 1.18 25.59 -78.31
C GLY A 533 2.38 26.52 -78.17
N ALA A 534 2.73 26.85 -76.92
CA ALA A 534 3.76 27.83 -76.60
C ALA A 534 4.48 27.49 -75.29
N ASP A 535 5.78 27.80 -75.22
CA ASP A 535 6.55 27.78 -73.98
C ASP A 535 6.37 29.14 -73.27
N ILE A 536 5.85 29.09 -72.04
CA ILE A 536 5.55 30.24 -71.20
C ILE A 536 6.20 30.11 -69.82
N VAL A 537 6.57 31.26 -69.25
CA VAL A 537 7.01 31.38 -67.85
C VAL A 537 5.86 32.01 -67.08
N ILE A 538 5.25 31.28 -66.15
CA ILE A 538 4.25 31.82 -65.22
C ILE A 538 5.00 32.50 -64.08
N VAL A 539 4.64 33.74 -63.80
CA VAL A 539 5.26 34.58 -62.77
C VAL A 539 4.25 34.83 -61.65
N GLY A 540 4.73 34.82 -60.42
CA GLY A 540 3.90 34.95 -59.24
C GLY A 540 4.69 35.07 -57.95
N ARG A 541 4.08 34.59 -56.88
CA ARG A 541 4.66 34.51 -55.54
C ARG A 541 4.10 33.29 -54.81
N ASN A 542 4.84 32.82 -53.82
CA ASN A 542 4.47 31.69 -52.97
C ASN A 542 4.33 30.35 -53.72
N PHE A 543 5.10 30.14 -54.80
CA PHE A 543 5.18 28.84 -55.47
C PHE A 543 6.08 27.82 -54.73
N GLY A 544 6.70 28.24 -53.61
CA GLY A 544 7.56 27.43 -52.76
C GLY A 544 9.03 27.49 -53.15
N THR A 545 9.92 27.36 -52.16
CA THR A 545 11.38 27.35 -52.35
C THR A 545 11.95 25.93 -52.49
N THR A 546 11.11 24.90 -52.36
CA THR A 546 11.46 23.49 -52.57
C THR A 546 10.72 22.93 -53.78
N ARG A 547 11.36 21.98 -54.49
CA ARG A 547 10.83 21.45 -55.76
C ARG A 547 9.49 20.75 -55.57
N SER A 548 8.44 21.33 -56.12
CA SER A 548 7.06 20.89 -55.96
C SER A 548 6.46 20.28 -57.24
N ARG A 549 5.41 19.47 -57.10
CA ARG A 549 4.58 19.05 -58.24
C ARG A 549 3.69 20.21 -58.64
N VAL A 550 3.89 20.75 -59.85
CA VAL A 550 3.06 21.82 -60.41
C VAL A 550 2.20 21.25 -61.55
N ARG A 551 0.95 21.72 -61.66
CA ARG A 551 0.06 21.44 -62.79
C ARG A 551 -0.56 22.75 -63.31
N VAL A 552 -0.49 22.96 -64.62
CA VAL A 552 -1.03 24.15 -65.29
C VAL A 552 -2.15 23.73 -66.25
N PHE A 553 -3.23 24.50 -66.28
CA PHE A 553 -4.34 24.35 -67.20
C PHE A 553 -4.71 25.70 -67.83
N ILE A 554 -5.03 25.68 -69.11
CA ILE A 554 -5.52 26.81 -69.91
C ILE A 554 -6.93 26.44 -70.38
N GLY A 555 -7.94 27.09 -69.80
CA GLY A 555 -9.33 26.64 -69.89
C GLY A 555 -9.48 25.21 -69.32
N SER A 556 -10.02 24.30 -70.13
CA SER A 556 -10.13 22.87 -69.80
C SER A 556 -8.87 22.05 -70.13
N SER A 557 -7.92 22.60 -70.89
CA SER A 557 -6.75 21.87 -71.40
C SER A 557 -5.58 21.91 -70.41
N ALA A 558 -5.05 20.75 -70.05
CA ALA A 558 -3.79 20.65 -69.31
C ALA A 558 -2.61 21.09 -70.21
N ALA A 559 -1.59 21.69 -69.59
CA ALA A 559 -0.29 21.88 -70.22
C ALA A 559 0.39 20.54 -70.52
N LEU A 560 1.22 20.50 -71.58
CA LEU A 560 2.02 19.32 -71.93
C LEU A 560 3.11 19.06 -70.90
N THR A 561 3.72 20.12 -70.37
CA THR A 561 4.70 20.07 -69.29
C THR A 561 4.54 21.26 -68.37
N SER A 562 4.80 21.06 -67.07
CA SER A 562 4.86 22.12 -66.08
C SER A 562 5.94 21.82 -65.04
N PHE A 563 6.89 22.74 -64.91
CA PHE A 563 8.08 22.63 -64.07
C PHE A 563 8.15 23.83 -63.12
N TRP A 564 8.20 23.53 -61.83
CA TRP A 564 8.61 24.51 -60.82
C TRP A 564 10.06 24.96 -61.09
N VAL A 565 10.33 26.26 -60.94
CA VAL A 565 11.67 26.85 -61.06
C VAL A 565 12.14 27.37 -59.70
N ASP A 566 11.34 28.25 -59.10
CA ASP A 566 11.56 28.85 -57.78
C ASP A 566 10.21 29.32 -57.17
N ASP A 567 10.25 30.13 -56.12
CA ASP A 567 9.06 30.63 -55.41
C ASP A 567 8.25 31.69 -56.19
N THR A 568 8.80 32.19 -57.29
CA THR A 568 8.19 33.19 -58.18
C THR A 568 7.94 32.70 -59.61
N MET A 569 8.60 31.63 -60.07
CA MET A 569 8.56 31.17 -61.46
C MET A 569 8.19 29.69 -61.66
N ILE A 570 7.37 29.45 -62.69
CA ILE A 570 7.00 28.13 -63.19
C ILE A 570 7.15 28.13 -64.72
N ASN A 571 7.97 27.23 -65.27
CA ASN A 571 8.10 27.04 -66.72
C ASN A 571 7.07 26.01 -67.21
N CYS A 572 6.38 26.30 -68.30
CA CYS A 572 5.25 25.51 -68.77
C CYS A 572 5.16 25.49 -70.30
N ARG A 573 4.91 24.32 -70.90
CA ARG A 573 4.55 24.20 -72.32
C ARG A 573 3.06 23.99 -72.48
N VAL A 574 2.38 25.02 -72.98
CA VAL A 574 0.94 24.96 -73.30
C VAL A 574 0.73 24.06 -74.52
N ALA A 575 -0.33 23.25 -74.49
CA ALA A 575 -0.75 22.39 -75.60
C ALA A 575 -1.23 23.21 -76.81
N ALA A 576 -1.38 22.56 -77.97
CA ALA A 576 -2.09 23.15 -79.09
C ALA A 576 -3.57 23.40 -78.72
N GLY A 577 -4.12 24.54 -79.11
CA GLY A 577 -5.45 24.99 -78.71
C GLY A 577 -5.93 26.21 -79.50
N VAL A 578 -7.16 26.65 -79.20
CA VAL A 578 -7.81 27.82 -79.78
C VAL A 578 -8.66 28.53 -78.71
N GLY A 579 -9.03 29.78 -78.97
CA GLY A 579 -9.90 30.58 -78.09
C GLY A 579 -9.18 31.75 -77.43
N SER A 580 -9.99 32.71 -76.98
CA SER A 580 -9.54 33.94 -76.31
C SER A 580 -10.11 34.04 -74.90
N GLN A 581 -9.48 34.87 -74.06
CA GLN A 581 -9.90 35.13 -72.68
C GLN A 581 -10.06 33.87 -71.82
N LEU A 582 -9.25 32.84 -72.08
CA LEU A 582 -9.24 31.57 -71.37
C LEU A 582 -8.74 31.76 -69.93
N GLU A 583 -9.39 31.08 -69.00
CA GLU A 583 -8.98 31.07 -67.59
C GLU A 583 -7.68 30.28 -67.41
N LEU A 584 -6.80 30.81 -66.55
CA LEU A 584 -5.61 30.10 -66.09
C LEU A 584 -5.95 29.37 -64.79
N ARG A 585 -5.54 28.11 -64.66
CA ARG A 585 -5.52 27.39 -63.37
C ARG A 585 -4.15 26.80 -63.15
N VAL A 586 -3.52 27.16 -62.04
CA VAL A 586 -2.25 26.60 -61.59
C VAL A 586 -2.49 25.93 -60.25
N ASP A 587 -2.11 24.66 -60.11
CA ASP A 587 -2.03 23.97 -58.83
C ASP A 587 -0.54 23.77 -58.49
N VAL A 588 -0.12 24.19 -57.29
CA VAL A 588 1.22 23.95 -56.74
C VAL A 588 1.08 23.00 -55.55
N ALA A 589 1.72 21.83 -55.64
CA ALA A 589 1.44 20.67 -54.81
C ALA A 589 -0.07 20.35 -54.77
N GLU A 590 -0.72 20.61 -53.63
CA GLU A 590 -2.17 20.40 -53.40
C GLU A 590 -2.98 21.70 -53.30
N GLN A 591 -2.34 22.85 -53.48
CA GLN A 591 -2.98 24.16 -53.38
C GLN A 591 -3.24 24.76 -54.76
N ARG A 592 -4.50 25.16 -55.01
CA ARG A 592 -4.87 25.93 -56.19
C ARG A 592 -4.43 27.38 -56.01
N ALA A 593 -3.72 27.91 -57.00
CA ALA A 593 -3.25 29.28 -57.00
C ALA A 593 -4.41 30.28 -57.17
N ARG A 594 -4.30 31.41 -56.47
CA ARG A 594 -5.07 32.63 -56.75
C ARG A 594 -4.50 33.26 -58.01
N ILE A 595 -5.38 33.70 -58.91
CA ILE A 595 -5.01 34.32 -60.17
C ILE A 595 -5.31 35.82 -60.06
N LEU A 596 -4.36 36.68 -60.45
CA LEU A 596 -4.58 38.12 -60.49
C LEU A 596 -5.81 38.47 -61.35
N GLN A 597 -6.65 39.38 -60.86
CA GLN A 597 -7.87 39.77 -61.55
C GLN A 597 -7.57 40.31 -62.96
N GLY A 598 -8.35 39.89 -63.95
CA GLY A 598 -8.14 40.25 -65.36
C GLY A 598 -7.03 39.46 -66.08
N LEU A 599 -6.21 38.66 -65.39
CA LEU A 599 -5.22 37.82 -66.06
C LEU A 599 -5.93 36.70 -66.84
N ARG A 600 -5.68 36.63 -68.15
CA ARG A 600 -6.39 35.79 -69.11
C ARG A 600 -5.47 35.39 -70.28
N PHE A 601 -5.54 34.13 -70.70
CA PHE A 601 -4.75 33.59 -71.81
C PHE A 601 -5.54 33.64 -73.12
N SER A 602 -4.91 33.98 -74.24
CA SER A 602 -5.55 33.97 -75.56
C SER A 602 -4.62 33.37 -76.62
N TYR A 603 -5.11 32.41 -77.39
CA TYR A 603 -4.43 32.01 -78.61
C TYR A 603 -4.58 33.09 -79.69
N ASN A 604 -3.69 33.08 -80.67
CA ASN A 604 -3.73 33.99 -81.81
C ASN A 604 -5.09 33.88 -82.53
N PRO A 605 -5.70 35.02 -82.93
CA PRO A 605 -6.92 35.00 -83.73
C PRO A 605 -6.62 34.40 -85.12
N PRO A 606 -7.58 33.67 -85.72
CA PRO A 606 -7.40 33.10 -87.05
C PRO A 606 -7.28 34.21 -88.11
N VAL A 607 -6.29 34.10 -88.98
CA VAL A 607 -6.03 35.04 -90.09
C VAL A 607 -6.23 34.28 -91.40
N VAL A 608 -7.11 34.78 -92.27
CA VAL A 608 -7.31 34.25 -93.62
C VAL A 608 -6.49 35.10 -94.60
N GLU A 609 -5.57 34.47 -95.31
CA GLU A 609 -4.67 35.12 -96.27
C GLU A 609 -5.14 34.93 -97.72
N GLN A 610 -5.70 33.76 -98.04
CA GLN A 610 -6.22 33.45 -99.37
C GLN A 610 -7.41 32.48 -99.29
N VAL A 611 -8.38 32.62 -100.20
CA VAL A 611 -9.50 31.68 -100.36
C VAL A 611 -9.58 31.29 -101.83
N LYS A 612 -9.61 29.98 -102.12
CA LYS A 612 -9.73 29.42 -103.48
C LYS A 612 -10.92 28.45 -103.58
N PRO A 613 -11.62 28.39 -104.71
CA PRO A 613 -11.48 29.28 -105.87
C PRO A 613 -12.01 30.69 -105.58
N ASP A 614 -11.38 31.70 -106.17
CA ASP A 614 -11.72 33.12 -105.99
C ASP A 614 -13.11 33.48 -106.55
N ARG A 615 -13.72 32.57 -107.32
CA ARG A 615 -15.09 32.64 -107.84
C ARG A 615 -15.75 31.27 -107.71
N LEU A 616 -17.03 31.28 -107.35
CA LEU A 616 -17.83 30.07 -107.16
C LEU A 616 -18.82 29.88 -108.32
N LEU A 617 -19.07 28.63 -108.71
CA LEU A 617 -20.13 28.29 -109.67
C LEU A 617 -21.46 28.13 -108.94
N TRP A 618 -22.47 28.86 -109.42
CA TRP A 618 -23.80 29.05 -108.85
C TRP A 618 -24.49 27.80 -108.25
N ASP A 619 -24.60 26.68 -108.98
CA ASP A 619 -25.36 25.49 -108.53
C ASP A 619 -24.48 24.24 -108.27
N GLU A 620 -23.16 24.35 -108.36
CA GLU A 620 -22.26 23.22 -108.12
C GLU A 620 -21.85 23.09 -106.65
N LEU A 621 -21.67 21.85 -106.18
CA LEU A 621 -21.02 21.60 -104.89
C LEU A 621 -19.50 21.70 -105.06
N GLN A 622 -18.91 22.77 -104.54
CA GLN A 622 -17.48 23.08 -104.74
C GLN A 622 -16.69 22.94 -103.45
N LEU A 623 -15.47 22.41 -103.55
CA LEU A 623 -14.50 22.38 -102.44
C LEU A 623 -13.79 23.73 -102.38
N VAL A 624 -14.06 24.49 -101.33
CA VAL A 624 -13.37 25.75 -101.01
C VAL A 624 -12.19 25.47 -100.09
N THR A 625 -11.04 26.04 -100.39
CA THR A 625 -9.81 25.98 -99.59
C THR A 625 -9.46 27.38 -99.08
N MET A 626 -9.28 27.53 -97.79
CA MET A 626 -8.75 28.75 -97.16
C MET A 626 -7.32 28.48 -96.68
N LEU A 627 -6.40 29.34 -97.08
CA LEU A 627 -5.02 29.40 -96.60
C LEU A 627 -4.88 30.58 -95.63
N GLY A 628 -4.04 30.42 -94.62
CA GLY A 628 -3.77 31.46 -93.64
C GLY A 628 -3.00 30.94 -92.45
N SER A 629 -3.32 31.42 -91.25
CA SER A 629 -2.63 31.02 -90.02
C SER A 629 -3.54 31.09 -88.79
N SER A 630 -3.12 30.40 -87.72
CA SER A 630 -3.80 30.34 -86.43
C SER A 630 -5.23 29.76 -86.50
N PHE A 631 -5.48 28.83 -87.43
CA PHE A 631 -6.76 28.11 -87.51
C PHE A 631 -6.94 27.05 -86.42
N GLY A 632 -5.84 26.59 -85.79
CA GLY A 632 -5.86 25.48 -84.85
C GLY A 632 -5.97 24.11 -85.53
N ARG A 633 -5.82 23.03 -84.75
CA ARG A 633 -5.80 21.65 -85.29
C ARG A 633 -7.10 20.85 -85.09
N SER A 634 -7.98 21.27 -84.18
CA SER A 634 -9.23 20.54 -83.92
C SER A 634 -10.32 20.97 -84.90
N ARG A 635 -10.93 20.02 -85.60
CA ARG A 635 -12.05 20.25 -86.51
C ARG A 635 -13.34 20.66 -85.77
N GLU A 636 -13.48 20.25 -84.51
CA GLU A 636 -14.66 20.49 -83.66
C GLU A 636 -14.69 21.92 -83.09
N ASN A 637 -13.51 22.50 -82.85
CA ASN A 637 -13.38 23.83 -82.24
C ASN A 637 -13.31 24.97 -83.26
N VAL A 638 -13.45 24.67 -84.55
CA VAL A 638 -13.40 25.65 -85.65
C VAL A 638 -14.74 25.70 -86.36
N SER A 639 -15.17 26.91 -86.71
CA SER A 639 -16.41 27.13 -87.47
C SER A 639 -16.21 28.26 -88.45
N ILE A 640 -16.58 28.02 -89.70
CA ILE A 640 -16.47 28.98 -90.79
C ILE A 640 -17.81 29.71 -90.88
N PHE A 641 -17.79 31.03 -90.84
CA PHE A 641 -18.99 31.86 -90.92
C PHE A 641 -18.99 32.66 -92.22
N ILE A 642 -19.89 32.31 -93.14
CA ILE A 642 -20.05 33.01 -94.41
C ILE A 642 -21.23 33.95 -94.29
N ARG A 643 -21.00 35.26 -94.45
CA ARG A 643 -22.06 36.26 -94.49
C ARG A 643 -22.68 36.28 -95.90
N SER A 644 -23.98 36.04 -95.97
CA SER A 644 -24.77 36.05 -97.21
C SER A 644 -25.93 37.05 -97.14
N PRO A 645 -26.61 37.34 -98.26
CA PRO A 645 -27.84 38.14 -98.25
C PRO A 645 -28.99 37.52 -97.46
N ARG A 646 -28.96 36.21 -97.18
CA ARG A 646 -29.98 35.48 -96.40
C ARG A 646 -29.64 35.32 -94.91
N GLY A 647 -28.45 35.72 -94.47
CA GLY A 647 -28.01 35.60 -93.08
C GLY A 647 -26.54 35.23 -92.95
N VAL A 648 -26.15 34.65 -91.81
CA VAL A 648 -24.81 34.08 -91.62
C VAL A 648 -24.90 32.56 -91.63
N LEU A 649 -24.27 31.95 -92.62
CA LEU A 649 -24.18 30.51 -92.76
C LEU A 649 -22.97 30.00 -91.95
N ARG A 650 -23.20 29.05 -91.05
CA ARG A 650 -22.14 28.38 -90.27
C ARG A 650 -21.83 27.03 -90.91
N ILE A 651 -20.59 26.85 -91.36
CA ILE A 651 -20.09 25.63 -91.98
C ILE A 651 -19.00 25.01 -91.09
N PRO A 652 -19.09 23.71 -90.75
CA PRO A 652 -17.94 22.99 -90.19
C PRO A 652 -16.92 22.73 -91.31
N PRO A 653 -15.60 22.89 -91.07
CA PRO A 653 -14.60 22.52 -92.07
C PRO A 653 -14.74 21.04 -92.47
N ALA A 654 -14.33 20.71 -93.69
CA ALA A 654 -14.11 19.34 -94.20
C ALA A 654 -12.74 18.79 -93.78
N PHE A 655 -11.70 19.62 -93.90
CA PHE A 655 -10.35 19.39 -93.39
C PHE A 655 -9.90 20.62 -92.59
N ASN A 656 -9.13 20.41 -91.52
CA ASN A 656 -8.53 21.48 -90.73
C ASN A 656 -7.08 21.14 -90.36
N ASN A 657 -6.16 22.03 -90.69
CA ASN A 657 -4.91 22.20 -89.97
C ASN A 657 -4.65 23.70 -89.73
N ASP A 658 -3.60 24.01 -88.97
CA ASP A 658 -3.35 25.36 -88.45
C ASP A 658 -3.17 26.48 -89.50
N SER A 659 -2.89 26.13 -90.76
CA SER A 659 -2.72 27.06 -91.88
C SER A 659 -3.60 26.77 -93.11
N LEU A 660 -4.38 25.69 -93.07
CA LEU A 660 -5.23 25.26 -94.19
C LEU A 660 -6.56 24.67 -93.69
N LEU A 661 -7.65 25.32 -94.08
CA LEU A 661 -9.02 24.82 -93.94
C LEU A 661 -9.56 24.45 -95.32
N THR A 662 -10.33 23.37 -95.41
CA THR A 662 -11.23 23.15 -96.58
C THR A 662 -12.66 22.98 -96.10
N PHE A 663 -13.63 23.25 -96.97
CA PHE A 663 -15.05 22.96 -96.74
C PHE A 663 -15.78 22.84 -98.08
N GLN A 664 -16.95 22.21 -98.09
CA GLN A 664 -17.80 22.17 -99.28
C GLN A 664 -18.91 23.20 -99.18
N LEU A 665 -19.29 23.79 -100.32
CA LEU A 665 -20.33 24.80 -100.43
C LEU A 665 -21.08 24.63 -101.76
N ARG A 666 -22.41 24.76 -101.76
CA ARG A 666 -23.24 24.88 -102.96
C ARG A 666 -23.96 26.24 -102.96
N PRO A 667 -23.42 27.26 -103.66
CA PRO A 667 -23.75 28.67 -103.40
C PRO A 667 -25.25 29.04 -103.47
N TRP A 668 -26.01 28.42 -104.38
CA TRP A 668 -27.45 28.60 -104.54
C TRP A 668 -28.26 28.04 -103.37
N LEU A 669 -28.11 26.74 -103.11
CA LEU A 669 -28.83 26.00 -102.07
C LEU A 669 -28.49 26.50 -100.66
N ASP A 670 -27.23 26.85 -100.44
CA ASP A 670 -26.73 27.42 -99.18
C ASP A 670 -27.04 28.94 -99.04
N GLY A 671 -27.68 29.55 -100.05
CA GLY A 671 -28.14 30.94 -100.01
C GLY A 671 -27.04 32.00 -100.00
N VAL A 672 -25.82 31.65 -100.41
CA VAL A 672 -24.64 32.52 -100.42
C VAL A 672 -24.68 33.53 -101.57
N VAL A 673 -25.23 33.13 -102.73
CA VAL A 673 -25.32 33.95 -103.94
C VAL A 673 -26.78 34.13 -104.35
N ARG A 674 -27.13 35.30 -104.93
CA ARG A 674 -28.46 35.56 -105.48
C ARG A 674 -28.68 34.76 -106.77
N PRO A 675 -29.94 34.47 -107.17
CA PRO A 675 -30.19 34.01 -108.54
C PRO A 675 -29.66 35.06 -109.54
N PRO A 676 -29.14 34.64 -110.70
CA PRO A 676 -28.88 35.55 -111.82
C PRO A 676 -30.17 36.21 -112.32
#